data_AF-A0A674DQA1-F1
#
_entry.id   AF-A0A674DQA1-F1
#
_cell.length_a   1.000
_cell.length_b   1.000
_cell.length_c   1.000
_cell.angle_alpha   90.00
_cell.angle_beta   90.00
_cell.angle_gamma   90.00
#
_symmetry.space_group_name_H-M   'P 1'
#
loop_
_entity.id
_entity.type
_entity.pdbx_description
1 polymer ?
#
loop_
_entity_poly.entity_id
_entity_poly.type
_entity_poly.pdbx_seq_one_letter_code
_entity_poly.pdbx_strand_id
1 'polypeptide(L)'
;MSLFKARDWWATVLGEGEEFDQGCLCVGDVDNSGSGHDKIVVGSYMGMLRVFSPHPAKPGEPSPAHSQLLEVQLRDPVIQVEVGKFVSCSDLLHLAVLHPRKLSVYSVSGTAGNVEHGVQYQLKRVYEHNLQRTACNMTYGTFGGVTDHHSLCIQSMDGMLMFFEQESYSFGRFLPGFLLPGPLCYCSRTDTFLTVSSARQVESYRYETLAVATDAETRQDAEQHSKTAGKRLTADWTLVLGEQALDLSVPYFSPSSIFVCGERNLYCLKDNGHIRFMKKLEYNPSCFLPYSSVSEGTTNTLVGNHNNMLLVYQDVTLKWAAQLSCSPVAVRLANFPDLKGVVVTLSNEGHLQCSYMGTDPSFFSTPKVDAREQDYSQIDTEMKSLQRVIRQATRTQADILPVAETDEDLTVTATVSTNMDSTSQALIPDIDGLPVPSVTVKIKVTSRCALQGPKLTVCVQPPLAVTQDQLVLEPLGVGSTTVVAFSAFLNGQYPPADLTGDVAVSYSSPTGIPRVAQCKFSLPLRLVCCPSAPSKNAKYKITVDTNKPPVNLSEVFPDFLEKSEDKEGNALAFHFLSGPRVTVLASKTSQRYRIQSESFEDIWLVAKELVQRFDRHFAKQGIKDFRNSFAGPIPLAEYFETVDHHFELRVSAEKYQDLLSERAVQFRAIQRRLLTRFKDKTPAPLQNLDTLMEGTYRQVIALADAAEENRACLNQAFVRLRSATHLLILLVSLWQGLNTEQNAILEATLLPLLQDTPQLGWEESVDAAVSHLLRTCLSRSPKDQALSLSTSQLSMPKDTVRLKKHITLLCDRLGKGGRLSLASEANVPTPVMMPGGCEPIAEAVADLEEPPLQQESAAKFIKKKQPSKKVKSKTDKESKDKKVSAEGAVKETVEETAEEPVKEVKREKKESSKEKKKESTKEPKEPKDPGKESKKESLKESKEKKESSKESGKESNKESSKETSKESLKEPGKEKVSRKSSVKVKEKKKEPDAAAGEG
;
A
#
# COMPACT_ATOMS: atom_id res chain seq x y z
N MET A 1 -17.86 -37.66 0.10
CA MET A 1 -16.96 -36.48 0.05
C MET A 1 -15.53 -36.91 0.43
N SER A 2 -14.87 -37.78 -0.32
CA SER A 2 -13.60 -38.40 0.12
C SER A 2 -12.38 -38.05 -0.73
N LEU A 3 -12.55 -37.68 -2.01
CA LEU A 3 -11.44 -37.34 -2.92
C LEU A 3 -10.42 -36.37 -2.29
N PHE A 4 -9.14 -36.71 -2.45
CA PHE A 4 -7.99 -35.95 -1.95
C PHE A 4 -7.97 -35.70 -0.43
N LYS A 5 -8.61 -36.58 0.35
CA LYS A 5 -8.43 -36.64 1.81
C LYS A 5 -7.90 -38.00 2.21
N ALA A 6 -6.99 -38.04 3.18
CA ALA A 6 -6.72 -39.25 3.91
C ALA A 6 -7.98 -39.64 4.68
N ARG A 7 -8.25 -40.93 4.77
CA ARG A 7 -9.46 -41.47 5.38
C ARG A 7 -9.12 -42.44 6.48
N ASP A 8 -9.60 -42.10 7.67
CA ASP A 8 -9.41 -42.79 8.92
C ASP A 8 -9.95 -44.22 8.81
N TRP A 9 -9.11 -45.19 9.12
CA TRP A 9 -9.47 -46.59 9.31
C TRP A 9 -9.41 -46.97 10.79
N TRP A 10 -8.40 -46.44 11.49
CA TRP A 10 -8.29 -46.42 12.95
C TRP A 10 -7.49 -45.18 13.38
N ALA A 11 -7.82 -44.56 14.51
CA ALA A 11 -7.11 -43.40 15.04
C ALA A 11 -7.19 -43.37 16.57
N THR A 12 -6.18 -42.76 17.19
CA THR A 12 -6.13 -42.49 18.64
C THR A 12 -5.26 -41.26 18.94
N VAL A 13 -5.32 -40.78 20.17
CA VAL A 13 -4.43 -39.73 20.71
C VAL A 13 -3.63 -40.32 21.86
N LEU A 14 -2.32 -40.16 21.84
CA LEU A 14 -1.38 -40.81 22.75
C LEU A 14 -0.99 -39.90 23.91
N GLY A 15 -1.70 -40.05 25.04
CA GLY A 15 -1.44 -39.32 26.27
C GLY A 15 -1.90 -37.86 26.24
N GLU A 16 -1.51 -37.10 27.27
CA GLU A 16 -1.72 -35.67 27.38
C GLU A 16 -0.37 -34.98 27.62
N GLY A 17 0.08 -34.11 26.71
CA GLY A 17 1.37 -33.42 26.81
C GLY A 17 2.60 -34.28 26.52
N GLU A 18 2.45 -35.45 25.88
CA GLU A 18 3.57 -36.24 25.39
C GLU A 18 4.14 -35.67 24.07
N GLU A 19 5.45 -35.82 23.86
CA GLU A 19 6.16 -35.39 22.64
C GLU A 19 6.76 -36.59 21.88
N PHE A 20 6.73 -36.50 20.54
CA PHE A 20 7.17 -37.56 19.61
C PHE A 20 7.94 -37.00 18.41
N ASP A 21 8.89 -37.77 17.89
CA ASP A 21 9.76 -37.44 16.74
C ASP A 21 9.85 -38.60 15.72
N GLN A 22 10.57 -38.42 14.61
CA GLN A 22 10.66 -39.38 13.50
C GLN A 22 11.15 -40.79 13.90
N GLY A 23 11.96 -40.90 14.96
CA GLY A 23 12.43 -42.17 15.52
C GLY A 23 11.40 -42.90 16.40
N CYS A 24 10.32 -42.24 16.80
CA CYS A 24 9.35 -42.77 17.77
C CYS A 24 8.39 -43.82 17.18
N LEU A 25 8.24 -43.91 15.85
CA LEU A 25 7.27 -44.78 15.17
C LEU A 25 7.95 -45.93 14.41
N CYS A 26 7.71 -47.16 14.86
CA CYS A 26 8.13 -48.39 14.21
C CYS A 26 6.93 -49.29 13.89
N VAL A 27 7.07 -50.16 12.88
CA VAL A 27 6.01 -51.06 12.39
C VAL A 27 6.64 -52.43 12.07
N GLY A 28 6.01 -53.53 12.52
CA GLY A 28 6.44 -54.91 12.24
C GLY A 28 5.80 -55.97 13.16
N ASP A 29 5.95 -57.26 12.83
CA ASP A 29 5.44 -58.42 13.62
C ASP A 29 6.28 -58.67 14.89
N VAL A 30 6.31 -57.69 15.79
CA VAL A 30 7.16 -57.66 17.01
C VAL A 30 6.83 -58.75 18.04
N ASP A 31 5.58 -59.21 18.04
CA ASP A 31 5.05 -60.34 18.79
C ASP A 31 5.37 -61.71 18.15
N ASN A 32 6.03 -61.72 16.98
CA ASN A 32 6.45 -62.91 16.24
C ASN A 32 5.28 -63.88 15.98
N SER A 33 4.11 -63.34 15.63
CA SER A 33 2.86 -64.11 15.51
C SER A 33 2.91 -65.17 14.40
N GLY A 34 3.83 -65.06 13.45
CA GLY A 34 3.92 -65.94 12.28
C GLY A 34 2.83 -65.68 11.24
N SER A 35 1.94 -64.72 11.50
CA SER A 35 0.89 -64.28 10.57
C SER A 35 1.42 -63.32 9.50
N GLY A 36 2.53 -62.63 9.75
CA GLY A 36 3.03 -61.57 8.89
C GLY A 36 2.16 -60.31 8.92
N HIS A 37 1.40 -60.10 10.00
CA HIS A 37 0.64 -58.87 10.23
C HIS A 37 1.39 -57.91 11.16
N ASP A 38 1.64 -56.72 10.64
CA ASP A 38 2.44 -55.70 11.33
C ASP A 38 1.71 -55.15 12.56
N LYS A 39 2.43 -54.95 13.67
CA LYS A 39 1.96 -54.17 14.81
C LYS A 39 2.61 -52.78 14.76
N ILE A 40 1.94 -51.78 15.34
CA ILE A 40 2.50 -50.44 15.46
C ILE A 40 3.16 -50.34 16.83
N VAL A 41 4.42 -49.88 16.88
CA VAL A 41 5.11 -49.56 18.13
C VAL A 41 5.37 -48.06 18.18
N VAL A 42 5.01 -47.43 19.30
CA VAL A 42 5.28 -46.01 19.56
C VAL A 42 6.04 -45.85 20.88
N GLY A 43 7.18 -45.16 20.84
CA GLY A 43 7.95 -44.73 22.01
C GLY A 43 7.83 -43.21 22.21
N SER A 44 7.70 -42.78 23.45
CA SER A 44 7.48 -41.38 23.86
C SER A 44 8.71 -40.77 24.53
N TYR A 45 8.90 -39.45 24.39
CA TYR A 45 9.90 -38.71 25.15
C TYR A 45 9.61 -38.70 26.66
N MET A 46 8.38 -39.00 27.10
CA MET A 46 8.06 -39.23 28.51
C MET A 46 8.41 -40.65 29.00
N GLY A 47 8.99 -41.50 28.15
CA GLY A 47 9.38 -42.88 28.48
C GLY A 47 8.26 -43.92 28.32
N MET A 48 7.06 -43.52 27.91
CA MET A 48 5.98 -44.46 27.57
C MET A 48 6.30 -45.24 26.30
N LEU A 49 6.12 -46.56 26.35
CA LEU A 49 6.23 -47.47 25.22
C LEU A 49 4.91 -48.22 25.02
N ARG A 50 4.32 -48.11 23.83
CA ARG A 50 3.01 -48.66 23.49
C ARG A 50 3.08 -49.54 22.24
N VAL A 51 2.37 -50.67 22.22
CA VAL A 51 2.22 -51.52 21.05
C VAL A 51 0.74 -51.68 20.71
N PHE A 52 0.37 -51.45 19.45
CA PHE A 52 -1.00 -51.52 18.97
C PHE A 52 -1.17 -52.57 17.86
N SER A 53 -2.29 -53.29 17.93
CA SER A 53 -2.85 -54.09 16.84
C SER A 53 -4.20 -53.46 16.47
N PRO A 54 -4.23 -52.44 15.61
CA PRO A 54 -5.46 -51.78 15.23
C PRO A 54 -6.40 -52.75 14.49
N HIS A 55 -7.68 -52.67 14.82
CA HIS A 55 -8.77 -53.41 14.21
C HIS A 55 -9.82 -52.41 13.70
N PRO A 56 -10.59 -52.73 12.64
CA PRO A 56 -11.53 -51.79 12.02
C PRO A 56 -12.63 -51.37 13.01
N ALA A 57 -12.65 -50.09 13.38
CA ALA A 57 -13.70 -49.53 14.22
C ALA A 57 -14.99 -49.33 13.41
N LYS A 58 -16.15 -49.68 13.97
CA LYS A 58 -17.44 -49.33 13.35
C LYS A 58 -17.71 -47.84 13.51
N PRO A 59 -18.25 -47.14 12.50
CA PRO A 59 -18.52 -45.71 12.60
C PRO A 59 -19.61 -45.44 13.65
N GLY A 60 -19.20 -44.91 14.82
CA GLY A 60 -20.08 -44.58 15.94
C GLY A 60 -19.74 -45.27 17.27
N GLU A 61 -18.89 -46.30 17.25
CA GLU A 61 -18.35 -46.91 18.48
C GLU A 61 -17.01 -46.23 18.84
N PRO A 62 -16.70 -45.98 20.13
CA PRO A 62 -15.39 -45.48 20.54
C PRO A 62 -14.29 -46.53 20.24
N SER A 63 -13.05 -46.08 20.02
CA SER A 63 -11.93 -46.95 19.66
C SER A 63 -11.78 -48.10 20.67
N PRO A 64 -11.82 -49.38 20.25
CA PRO A 64 -11.87 -50.50 21.17
C PRO A 64 -10.56 -50.64 21.93
N ALA A 65 -10.63 -50.80 23.26
CA ALA A 65 -9.46 -51.02 24.12
C ALA A 65 -8.61 -52.24 23.70
N HIS A 66 -9.23 -53.19 22.99
CA HIS A 66 -8.57 -54.34 22.34
C HIS A 66 -7.49 -53.96 21.30
N SER A 67 -7.45 -52.70 20.84
CA SER A 67 -6.44 -52.25 19.87
C SER A 67 -5.06 -51.99 20.48
N GLN A 68 -4.94 -51.86 21.80
CA GLN A 68 -3.67 -51.71 22.53
C GLN A 68 -3.25 -53.06 23.12
N LEU A 69 -2.10 -53.59 22.72
CA LEU A 69 -1.57 -54.88 23.19
C LEU A 69 -0.83 -54.74 24.52
N LEU A 70 -0.02 -53.69 24.66
CA LEU A 70 0.68 -53.33 25.89
C LEU A 70 0.99 -51.83 25.94
N GLU A 71 1.09 -51.32 27.16
CA GLU A 71 1.60 -49.99 27.49
C GLU A 71 2.49 -50.11 28.73
N VAL A 72 3.73 -49.61 28.64
CA VAL A 72 4.75 -49.73 29.68
C VAL A 72 5.47 -48.40 29.85
N GLN A 73 5.41 -47.84 31.06
CA GLN A 73 6.22 -46.70 31.46
C GLN A 73 7.67 -47.14 31.74
N LEU A 74 8.58 -46.78 30.85
CA LEU A 74 10.03 -46.88 31.09
C LEU A 74 10.49 -45.65 31.90
N ARG A 75 11.66 -45.75 32.55
CA ARG A 75 12.17 -44.67 33.43
C ARG A 75 12.85 -43.51 32.70
N ASP A 76 13.25 -43.73 31.46
CA ASP A 76 14.06 -42.80 30.65
C ASP A 76 13.33 -42.51 29.33
N PRO A 77 13.48 -41.30 28.75
CA PRO A 77 12.94 -40.94 27.44
C PRO A 77 13.27 -41.96 26.35
N VAL A 78 12.33 -42.25 25.44
CA VAL A 78 12.58 -43.10 24.27
C VAL A 78 12.86 -42.22 23.05
N ILE A 79 14.11 -42.23 22.58
CA ILE A 79 14.56 -41.46 21.41
C ILE A 79 14.15 -42.15 20.11
N GLN A 80 14.38 -43.46 20.02
CA GLN A 80 14.17 -44.23 18.80
C GLN A 80 13.79 -45.67 19.14
N VAL A 81 12.91 -46.25 18.32
CA VAL A 81 12.44 -47.64 18.43
C VAL A 81 12.64 -48.36 17.11
N GLU A 82 13.23 -49.56 17.14
CA GLU A 82 13.47 -50.39 15.95
C GLU A 82 13.13 -51.85 16.21
N VAL A 83 12.73 -52.58 15.16
CA VAL A 83 12.39 -54.02 15.22
C VAL A 83 13.32 -54.82 14.30
N GLY A 84 13.97 -55.85 14.83
CA GLY A 84 15.00 -56.59 14.09
C GLY A 84 15.57 -57.80 14.85
N LYS A 85 16.43 -58.59 14.19
CA LYS A 85 17.08 -59.77 14.77
C LYS A 85 18.27 -59.38 15.66
N PHE A 86 17.98 -58.83 16.84
CA PHE A 86 19.01 -58.26 17.73
C PHE A 86 19.62 -59.23 18.76
N VAL A 87 19.20 -60.50 18.79
CA VAL A 87 19.66 -61.49 19.79
C VAL A 87 20.41 -62.62 19.11
N SER A 88 21.58 -62.98 19.64
CA SER A 88 22.43 -64.04 19.09
C SER A 88 21.71 -65.39 19.07
N CYS A 89 21.93 -66.16 17.99
CA CYS A 89 21.33 -67.49 17.77
C CYS A 89 19.79 -67.53 17.78
N SER A 90 19.12 -66.40 17.52
CA SER A 90 17.65 -66.31 17.43
C SER A 90 17.19 -65.67 16.13
N ASP A 91 16.28 -66.34 15.42
CA ASP A 91 15.65 -65.82 14.21
C ASP A 91 14.50 -64.82 14.50
N LEU A 92 14.09 -64.69 15.76
CA LEU A 92 12.95 -63.88 16.16
C LEU A 92 13.26 -62.37 16.07
N LEU A 93 12.23 -61.59 15.73
CA LEU A 93 12.25 -60.15 15.82
C LEU A 93 12.19 -59.70 17.28
N HIS A 94 13.08 -58.79 17.64
CA HIS A 94 13.19 -58.18 18.96
C HIS A 94 13.04 -56.67 18.84
N LEU A 95 12.68 -56.02 19.93
CA LEU A 95 12.44 -54.59 20.01
C LEU A 95 13.65 -53.89 20.64
N ALA A 96 14.39 -53.11 19.85
CA ALA A 96 15.44 -52.23 20.34
C ALA A 96 14.84 -50.87 20.73
N VAL A 97 15.12 -50.42 21.95
CA VAL A 97 14.66 -49.15 22.50
C VAL A 97 15.89 -48.32 22.88
N LEU A 98 16.06 -47.18 22.20
CA LEU A 98 17.14 -46.24 22.47
C LEU A 98 16.69 -45.18 23.46
N HIS A 99 17.45 -45.02 24.54
CA HIS A 99 17.34 -43.95 25.51
C HIS A 99 18.61 -43.08 25.49
N PRO A 100 18.60 -41.85 26.04
CA PRO A 100 19.73 -40.92 25.97
C PRO A 100 21.09 -41.49 26.40
N ARG A 101 21.14 -42.43 27.35
CA ARG A 101 22.39 -43.08 27.84
C ARG A 101 22.31 -44.60 27.92
N LYS A 102 21.36 -45.24 27.24
CA LYS A 102 21.05 -46.66 27.44
C LYS A 102 20.41 -47.25 26.18
N LEU A 103 20.87 -48.41 25.72
CA LEU A 103 20.19 -49.21 24.71
C LEU A 103 19.63 -50.46 25.40
N SER A 104 18.33 -50.69 25.30
CA SER A 104 17.66 -51.83 25.92
C SER A 104 16.95 -52.65 24.86
N VAL A 105 17.21 -53.96 24.82
CA VAL A 105 16.58 -54.87 23.85
C VAL A 105 15.57 -55.76 24.58
N TYR A 106 14.36 -55.81 24.05
CA TYR A 106 13.21 -56.50 24.62
C TYR A 106 12.65 -57.56 23.67
N SER A 107 12.19 -58.67 24.24
CA SER A 107 11.31 -59.62 23.59
C SER A 107 9.87 -59.31 24.00
N VAL A 108 8.97 -59.19 23.03
CA VAL A 108 7.52 -59.08 23.26
C VAL A 108 6.91 -60.46 23.08
N SER A 109 6.21 -60.96 24.10
CA SER A 109 5.56 -62.28 24.06
C SER A 109 4.13 -62.21 24.55
N GLY A 110 3.17 -62.58 23.70
CA GLY A 110 1.77 -62.76 24.07
C GLY A 110 1.49 -64.14 24.66
N THR A 111 0.98 -64.19 25.89
CA THR A 111 0.46 -65.43 26.50
C THR A 111 -1.03 -65.52 26.22
N ALA A 112 -1.47 -66.51 25.46
CA ALA A 112 -2.89 -66.69 25.15
C ALA A 112 -3.70 -67.12 26.39
N GLY A 113 -4.85 -66.48 26.60
CA GLY A 113 -5.83 -66.85 27.63
C GLY A 113 -7.04 -67.58 27.04
N ASN A 114 -7.88 -68.15 27.92
CA ASN A 114 -9.08 -68.92 27.53
C ASN A 114 -10.22 -68.10 26.89
N VAL A 115 -10.07 -66.77 26.80
CA VAL A 115 -11.00 -65.80 26.21
C VAL A 115 -10.14 -64.70 25.58
N GLU A 116 -10.63 -64.00 24.56
CA GLU A 116 -9.90 -62.92 23.86
C GLU A 116 -9.40 -61.81 24.81
N HIS A 117 -10.17 -61.47 25.85
CA HIS A 117 -9.75 -60.53 26.92
C HIS A 117 -8.62 -61.06 27.84
N GLY A 118 -8.25 -62.35 27.73
CA GLY A 118 -7.27 -63.01 28.57
C GLY A 118 -5.85 -63.08 28.00
N VAL A 119 -5.62 -62.56 26.79
CA VAL A 119 -4.29 -62.55 26.17
C VAL A 119 -3.40 -61.49 26.85
N GLN A 120 -2.38 -61.93 27.59
CA GLN A 120 -1.47 -61.04 28.30
C GLN A 120 -0.13 -60.91 27.56
N TYR A 121 0.17 -59.71 27.06
CA TYR A 121 1.48 -59.40 26.50
C TYR A 121 2.47 -58.99 27.60
N GLN A 122 3.66 -59.57 27.56
CA GLN A 122 4.74 -59.25 28.48
C GLN A 122 5.95 -58.72 27.71
N LEU A 123 6.53 -57.63 28.20
CA LEU A 123 7.73 -56.99 27.66
C LEU A 123 8.95 -57.44 28.47
N LYS A 124 9.65 -58.47 28.00
CA LYS A 124 10.81 -59.07 28.70
C LYS A 124 12.11 -58.48 28.18
N ARG A 125 12.83 -57.73 29.02
CA ARG A 125 14.19 -57.24 28.68
C ARG A 125 15.15 -58.43 28.54
N VAL A 126 15.84 -58.53 27.41
CA VAL A 126 16.81 -59.59 27.11
C VAL A 126 18.19 -59.17 27.59
N TYR A 127 18.66 -58.00 27.14
CA TYR A 127 19.93 -57.39 27.56
C TYR A 127 19.86 -55.86 27.54
N GLU A 128 20.90 -55.22 28.06
CA GLU A 128 20.98 -53.75 28.19
C GLU A 128 22.43 -53.27 28.12
N HIS A 129 22.69 -52.29 27.26
CA HIS A 129 23.98 -51.61 27.09
C HIS A 129 23.92 -50.21 27.70
N ASN A 130 24.85 -49.91 28.61
CA ASN A 130 25.02 -48.56 29.16
C ASN A 130 25.94 -47.73 28.24
N LEU A 131 25.47 -46.57 27.80
CA LEU A 131 26.19 -45.72 26.84
C LEU A 131 27.02 -44.67 27.58
N GLN A 132 28.31 -44.60 27.27
CA GLN A 132 29.24 -43.64 27.87
C GLN A 132 28.91 -42.19 27.45
N ARG A 133 28.53 -42.02 26.19
CA ARG A 133 28.16 -40.74 25.54
C ARG A 133 26.64 -40.69 25.33
N THR A 134 26.07 -39.49 25.26
CA THR A 134 24.64 -39.33 25.01
C THR A 134 24.32 -39.66 23.54
N ALA A 135 23.32 -40.52 23.30
CA ALA A 135 22.87 -40.89 21.95
C ALA A 135 22.02 -39.80 21.28
N CYS A 136 22.05 -39.74 19.95
CA CYS A 136 21.17 -38.92 19.11
C CYS A 136 20.18 -39.77 18.28
N ASN A 137 20.69 -40.84 17.66
CA ASN A 137 19.92 -41.79 16.85
C ASN A 137 20.68 -43.13 16.78
N MET A 138 20.06 -44.13 16.17
CA MET A 138 20.70 -45.38 15.80
C MET A 138 20.28 -45.84 14.39
N THR A 139 20.97 -46.84 13.87
CA THR A 139 20.57 -47.60 12.68
C THR A 139 21.04 -49.05 12.83
N TYR A 140 20.37 -49.98 12.16
CA TYR A 140 20.66 -51.40 12.24
C TYR A 140 20.95 -52.04 10.89
N GLY A 141 21.58 -53.22 10.92
CA GLY A 141 21.65 -54.08 9.76
C GLY A 141 22.73 -55.15 9.83
N THR A 142 22.94 -55.77 8.67
CA THR A 142 23.88 -56.86 8.42
C THR A 142 25.28 -56.31 8.13
N PHE A 143 25.90 -55.66 9.11
CA PHE A 143 27.23 -55.04 8.97
C PHE A 143 28.29 -56.09 8.59
N GLY A 144 29.18 -55.78 7.63
CA GLY A 144 30.17 -56.73 7.14
C GLY A 144 29.61 -57.93 6.37
N GLY A 145 28.31 -57.93 6.03
CA GLY A 145 27.66 -58.99 5.25
C GLY A 145 27.21 -60.23 6.03
N VAL A 146 27.16 -60.19 7.37
CA VAL A 146 26.60 -61.26 8.21
C VAL A 146 25.12 -61.49 7.86
N THR A 147 24.72 -62.73 7.53
CA THR A 147 23.38 -63.00 6.98
C THR A 147 22.26 -63.12 8.02
N ASP A 148 22.59 -63.56 9.24
CA ASP A 148 21.59 -64.17 10.12
C ASP A 148 21.10 -63.24 11.26
N HIS A 149 21.89 -62.23 11.62
CA HIS A 149 21.65 -61.34 12.75
C HIS A 149 21.82 -59.86 12.36
N HIS A 150 21.13 -58.96 13.06
CA HIS A 150 21.27 -57.51 12.90
C HIS A 150 22.16 -56.96 14.02
N SER A 151 23.20 -56.22 13.64
CA SER A 151 24.00 -55.42 14.56
C SER A 151 23.47 -53.98 14.60
N LEU A 152 23.81 -53.25 15.68
CA LEU A 152 23.31 -51.90 15.95
C LEU A 152 24.46 -50.89 15.93
N CYS A 153 24.23 -49.73 15.30
CA CYS A 153 25.15 -48.60 15.28
C CYS A 153 24.45 -47.37 15.85
N ILE A 154 24.95 -46.85 16.97
CA ILE A 154 24.40 -45.66 17.65
C ILE A 154 25.28 -44.46 17.32
N GLN A 155 24.68 -43.34 16.89
CA GLN A 155 25.35 -42.06 16.78
C GLN A 155 25.23 -41.30 18.11
N SER A 156 26.35 -40.83 18.67
CA SER A 156 26.34 -39.93 19.82
C SER A 156 26.15 -38.46 19.41
N MET A 157 25.66 -37.64 20.34
CA MET A 157 25.48 -36.19 20.17
C MET A 157 26.78 -35.44 19.84
N ASP A 158 27.94 -36.02 20.16
CA ASP A 158 29.30 -35.52 19.88
C ASP A 158 29.98 -36.22 18.69
N GLY A 159 29.24 -37.03 17.92
CA GLY A 159 29.69 -37.53 16.61
C GLY A 159 30.49 -38.82 16.62
N MET A 160 30.42 -39.60 17.69
CA MET A 160 30.97 -40.95 17.73
C MET A 160 29.92 -41.95 17.24
N LEU A 161 30.27 -42.78 16.26
CA LEU A 161 29.53 -43.99 15.92
C LEU A 161 29.97 -45.11 16.86
N MET A 162 29.04 -45.77 17.52
CA MET A 162 29.28 -46.86 18.48
C MET A 162 28.60 -48.15 17.97
N PHE A 163 29.39 -49.21 17.78
CA PHE A 163 28.96 -50.45 17.14
C PHE A 163 28.74 -51.57 18.18
N PHE A 164 27.61 -52.26 18.07
CA PHE A 164 27.19 -53.33 18.96
C PHE A 164 26.80 -54.58 18.16
N GLU A 165 27.59 -55.65 18.33
CA GLU A 165 27.25 -57.01 17.90
C GLU A 165 26.40 -57.66 19.00
N GLN A 166 25.08 -57.53 18.86
CA GLN A 166 24.04 -58.09 19.73
C GLN A 166 24.29 -57.78 21.23
N GLU A 167 24.60 -58.80 22.04
CA GLU A 167 24.85 -58.68 23.48
C GLU A 167 26.22 -58.03 23.81
N SER A 168 27.03 -57.66 22.81
CA SER A 168 28.40 -57.13 22.98
C SER A 168 28.60 -55.75 22.34
N TYR A 169 29.59 -55.01 22.83
CA TYR A 169 30.09 -53.76 22.23
C TYR A 169 31.40 -54.05 21.50
N SER A 170 31.46 -53.68 20.22
CA SER A 170 32.57 -54.02 19.34
C SER A 170 33.65 -52.94 19.33
N PHE A 171 33.29 -51.72 18.92
CA PHE A 171 34.18 -50.56 18.85
C PHE A 171 33.37 -49.27 18.64
N GLY A 172 34.05 -48.12 18.65
CA GLY A 172 33.46 -46.84 18.25
C GLY A 172 34.47 -45.98 17.51
N ARG A 173 34.00 -45.01 16.72
CA ARG A 173 34.83 -44.08 15.92
C ARG A 173 34.20 -42.70 15.84
N PHE A 174 35.01 -41.65 15.93
CA PHE A 174 34.57 -40.28 15.66
C PHE A 174 34.48 -39.98 14.17
N LEU A 175 33.40 -39.30 13.77
CA LEU A 175 33.24 -38.71 12.45
C LEU A 175 34.14 -37.46 12.29
N PRO A 176 34.87 -37.30 11.17
CA PRO A 176 35.70 -36.12 10.94
C PRO A 176 34.84 -34.87 10.68
N GLY A 177 35.26 -33.71 11.19
CA GLY A 177 34.60 -32.43 10.89
C GLY A 177 33.20 -32.23 11.51
N PHE A 178 32.85 -33.05 12.50
CA PHE A 178 31.56 -33.01 13.19
C PHE A 178 31.32 -31.69 13.95
N LEU A 179 30.05 -31.30 14.06
CA LEU A 179 29.59 -30.15 14.87
C LEU A 179 28.16 -30.36 15.41
N LEU A 180 27.28 -30.94 14.59
CA LEU A 180 25.93 -31.36 14.95
C LEU A 180 25.66 -32.75 14.35
N PRO A 181 24.86 -33.61 15.03
CA PRO A 181 24.39 -34.84 14.45
C PRO A 181 23.43 -34.57 13.29
N GLY A 182 23.46 -35.47 12.31
CA GLY A 182 22.51 -35.53 11.20
C GLY A 182 22.01 -36.97 11.05
N PRO A 183 21.02 -37.22 10.18
CA PRO A 183 20.49 -38.57 9.98
C PRO A 183 21.59 -39.56 9.60
N LEU A 184 21.43 -40.81 10.05
CA LEU A 184 22.36 -41.92 9.83
C LEU A 184 21.59 -43.13 9.27
N CYS A 185 22.10 -43.75 8.21
CA CYS A 185 21.49 -44.93 7.61
C CYS A 185 22.56 -45.92 7.10
N TYR A 186 22.31 -47.23 7.21
CA TYR A 186 23.20 -48.28 6.71
C TYR A 186 22.75 -48.81 5.33
N CYS A 187 23.69 -48.98 4.39
CA CYS A 187 23.46 -49.57 3.07
C CYS A 187 24.08 -50.97 2.98
N SER A 188 23.30 -51.99 3.29
CA SER A 188 23.74 -53.41 3.26
C SER A 188 24.27 -53.90 1.92
N ARG A 189 23.93 -53.23 0.82
CA ARG A 189 24.38 -53.56 -0.55
C ARG A 189 25.84 -53.14 -0.83
N THR A 190 26.36 -52.17 -0.08
CA THR A 190 27.70 -51.61 -0.26
C THR A 190 28.56 -51.67 1.01
N ASP A 191 27.98 -52.15 2.13
CA ASP A 191 28.59 -52.16 3.46
C ASP A 191 29.06 -50.75 3.90
N THR A 192 28.24 -49.72 3.62
CA THR A 192 28.51 -48.32 3.98
C THR A 192 27.50 -47.73 4.95
N PHE A 193 28.00 -46.91 5.86
CA PHE A 193 27.21 -45.97 6.65
C PHE A 193 27.15 -44.63 5.93
N LEU A 194 25.94 -44.09 5.82
CA LEU A 194 25.62 -42.86 5.13
C LEU A 194 25.10 -41.87 6.17
N THR A 195 25.69 -40.67 6.20
CA THR A 195 25.27 -39.58 7.10
C THR A 195 25.29 -38.25 6.38
N VAL A 196 24.55 -37.26 6.87
CA VAL A 196 24.63 -35.87 6.38
C VAL A 196 25.31 -34.98 7.41
N SER A 197 26.51 -34.51 7.07
CA SER A 197 27.32 -33.65 7.92
C SER A 197 26.76 -32.23 7.99
N SER A 198 27.01 -31.55 9.11
CA SER A 198 26.70 -30.11 9.30
C SER A 198 27.31 -29.21 8.22
N ALA A 199 28.36 -29.67 7.53
CA ALA A 199 28.94 -29.06 6.34
C ALA A 199 28.02 -29.09 5.09
N ARG A 200 26.81 -29.66 5.21
CA ARG A 200 25.78 -29.81 4.16
C ARG A 200 26.23 -30.72 3.02
N GLN A 201 26.83 -31.84 3.42
CA GLN A 201 27.35 -32.89 2.53
C GLN A 201 26.86 -34.26 3.00
N VAL A 202 26.44 -35.10 2.06
CA VAL A 202 26.29 -36.55 2.30
C VAL A 202 27.69 -37.15 2.30
N GLU A 203 27.99 -37.95 3.30
CA GLU A 203 29.27 -38.62 3.48
C GLU A 203 29.03 -40.13 3.60
N SER A 204 29.84 -40.92 2.89
CA SER A 204 29.76 -42.39 2.89
C SER A 204 31.01 -43.01 3.52
N TYR A 205 30.83 -43.91 4.48
CA TYR A 205 31.91 -44.56 5.23
C TYR A 205 31.74 -46.08 5.20
N ARG A 206 32.68 -46.82 4.57
CA ARG A 206 32.65 -48.30 4.56
C ARG A 206 32.89 -48.86 5.97
N TYR A 207 32.16 -49.90 6.34
CA TYR A 207 32.28 -50.56 7.64
C TYR A 207 33.69 -51.09 7.90
N GLU A 208 34.32 -51.75 6.92
CA GLU A 208 35.73 -52.17 6.99
C GLU A 208 36.67 -51.01 7.36
N THR A 209 36.46 -49.83 6.77
CA THR A 209 37.29 -48.64 7.02
C THR A 209 37.04 -48.06 8.41
N LEU A 210 35.80 -48.12 8.92
CA LEU A 210 35.45 -47.74 10.28
C LEU A 210 36.08 -48.70 11.31
N ALA A 211 35.98 -50.01 11.10
CA ALA A 211 36.57 -51.02 11.98
C ALA A 211 38.10 -50.87 12.09
N VAL A 212 38.80 -50.74 10.95
CA VAL A 212 40.27 -50.70 10.87
C VAL A 212 40.86 -49.32 11.24
N ALA A 213 40.07 -48.24 11.24
CA ALA A 213 40.54 -46.92 11.66
C ALA A 213 41.00 -46.90 13.13
N THR A 214 42.06 -46.13 13.42
CA THR A 214 42.50 -45.88 14.81
C THR A 214 41.94 -44.54 15.29
N ASP A 215 41.40 -44.49 16.51
CA ASP A 215 40.89 -43.24 17.10
C ASP A 215 41.97 -42.14 17.21
N ALA A 216 41.48 -40.89 17.22
CA ALA A 216 42.32 -39.71 17.36
C ALA A 216 42.71 -39.41 18.81
N GLU A 217 41.84 -39.73 19.78
CA GLU A 217 42.02 -39.40 21.21
C GLU A 217 43.17 -40.20 21.85
N THR A 218 43.39 -41.46 21.45
CA THR A 218 44.45 -42.36 21.99
C THR A 218 45.90 -41.93 21.67
N ARG A 219 46.11 -40.75 21.08
CA ARG A 219 47.44 -40.23 20.73
C ARG A 219 48.10 -39.36 21.82
N GLN A 220 47.42 -39.04 22.92
CA GLN A 220 48.03 -38.21 23.98
C GLN A 220 48.97 -38.99 24.92
N ASP A 221 48.74 -40.29 25.14
CA ASP A 221 49.56 -41.13 26.05
C ASP A 221 50.53 -42.10 25.33
N ALA A 222 50.74 -41.93 24.01
CA ALA A 222 51.42 -42.90 23.15
C ALA A 222 52.77 -42.42 22.56
N GLU A 223 53.50 -41.53 23.24
CA GLU A 223 54.84 -41.07 22.83
C GLU A 223 55.97 -42.10 23.10
N GLN A 224 55.76 -43.38 22.78
CA GLN A 224 56.85 -44.34 22.51
C GLN A 224 56.38 -45.63 21.82
N HIS A 225 57.11 -46.04 20.78
CA HIS A 225 57.07 -47.35 20.11
C HIS A 225 55.77 -47.84 19.43
N SER A 226 55.49 -47.33 18.22
CA SER A 226 55.01 -48.19 17.11
C SER A 226 55.31 -47.57 15.73
N LYS A 227 55.57 -48.41 14.71
CA LYS A 227 55.77 -48.00 13.31
C LYS A 227 54.53 -48.23 12.42
N THR A 228 53.36 -48.47 13.00
CA THR A 228 52.07 -48.60 12.30
C THR A 228 51.06 -47.58 12.80
N ALA A 229 51.29 -46.30 12.47
CA ALA A 229 50.28 -45.26 12.66
C ALA A 229 49.08 -45.52 11.73
N GLY A 230 47.92 -45.78 12.32
CA GLY A 230 46.69 -46.06 11.56
C GLY A 230 46.29 -44.91 10.62
N LYS A 231 45.63 -45.28 9.51
CA LYS A 231 45.03 -44.30 8.59
C LYS A 231 43.97 -43.48 9.34
N ARG A 232 43.95 -42.17 9.09
CA ARG A 232 42.83 -41.31 9.52
C ARG A 232 41.55 -41.78 8.80
N LEU A 233 40.42 -41.75 9.49
CA LEU A 233 39.12 -42.00 8.87
C LEU A 233 38.85 -40.94 7.77
N THR A 234 38.45 -41.42 6.60
CA THR A 234 38.07 -40.61 5.43
C THR A 234 36.83 -41.22 4.80
N ALA A 235 35.90 -40.40 4.36
CA ALA A 235 34.77 -40.86 3.56
C ALA A 235 35.25 -41.47 2.22
N ASP A 236 34.55 -42.50 1.75
CA ASP A 236 34.75 -43.16 0.46
C ASP A 236 34.29 -42.23 -0.69
N TRP A 237 33.18 -41.51 -0.46
CA TRP A 237 32.73 -40.40 -1.30
C TRP A 237 31.95 -39.36 -0.50
N THR A 238 31.89 -38.14 -1.03
CA THR A 238 31.19 -36.98 -0.43
C THR A 238 30.40 -36.22 -1.50
N LEU A 239 29.15 -35.84 -1.22
CA LEU A 239 28.30 -35.04 -2.11
C LEU A 239 27.74 -33.81 -1.40
N VAL A 240 28.07 -32.61 -1.88
CA VAL A 240 27.51 -31.35 -1.35
C VAL A 240 26.05 -31.19 -1.79
N LEU A 241 25.12 -31.06 -0.85
CA LEU A 241 23.70 -30.80 -1.11
C LEU A 241 23.37 -29.30 -1.15
N GLY A 242 24.06 -28.51 -0.31
CA GLY A 242 23.79 -27.08 -0.10
C GLY A 242 22.83 -26.75 1.05
N GLU A 243 22.14 -27.77 1.59
CA GLU A 243 21.26 -27.72 2.77
C GLU A 243 21.46 -28.96 3.66
N GLN A 244 20.87 -28.96 4.87
CA GLN A 244 20.87 -30.15 5.72
C GLN A 244 19.75 -31.11 5.32
N ALA A 245 19.84 -32.35 5.79
CA ALA A 245 18.82 -33.38 5.62
C ALA A 245 18.11 -33.63 6.94
N LEU A 246 16.79 -33.82 6.87
CA LEU A 246 15.94 -34.25 7.97
C LEU A 246 16.11 -35.75 8.21
N ASP A 247 16.12 -36.53 7.12
CA ASP A 247 16.08 -37.99 7.14
C ASP A 247 16.81 -38.62 5.93
N LEU A 248 17.29 -39.85 6.12
CA LEU A 248 17.99 -40.69 5.14
C LEU A 248 17.35 -42.07 5.08
N SER A 249 17.02 -42.54 3.87
CA SER A 249 16.42 -43.87 3.71
C SER A 249 17.00 -44.63 2.51
N VAL A 250 17.43 -45.87 2.76
CA VAL A 250 17.95 -46.81 1.75
C VAL A 250 16.97 -47.97 1.61
N PRO A 251 16.06 -47.95 0.62
CA PRO A 251 15.15 -49.06 0.39
C PRO A 251 15.87 -50.35 -0.06
N TYR A 252 15.43 -51.47 0.52
CA TYR A 252 15.94 -52.81 0.23
C TYR A 252 15.51 -53.35 -1.15
N PHE A 253 14.45 -52.81 -1.75
CA PHE A 253 13.96 -53.22 -3.08
C PHE A 253 14.82 -52.66 -4.23
N SER A 254 14.57 -53.15 -5.44
CA SER A 254 15.25 -52.69 -6.67
C SER A 254 14.43 -51.60 -7.36
N PRO A 255 15.07 -50.61 -8.01
CA PRO A 255 16.53 -50.43 -8.19
C PRO A 255 17.22 -49.73 -7.01
N SER A 256 18.45 -50.15 -6.69
CA SER A 256 19.26 -49.52 -5.61
C SER A 256 19.30 -48.01 -5.73
N SER A 257 18.92 -47.32 -4.67
CA SER A 257 18.92 -45.86 -4.59
C SER A 257 19.04 -45.45 -3.13
N ILE A 258 19.77 -44.37 -2.86
CA ILE A 258 19.83 -43.73 -1.54
C ILE A 258 18.93 -42.49 -1.61
N PHE A 259 17.93 -42.39 -0.74
CA PHE A 259 17.07 -41.20 -0.68
C PHE A 259 17.47 -40.28 0.47
N VAL A 260 17.46 -38.98 0.19
CA VAL A 260 17.79 -37.92 1.15
C VAL A 260 16.69 -36.87 1.12
N CYS A 261 16.04 -36.63 2.27
CA CYS A 261 15.05 -35.58 2.41
C CYS A 261 15.71 -34.33 2.98
N GLY A 262 16.02 -33.35 2.12
CA GLY A 262 16.51 -32.03 2.51
C GLY A 262 15.37 -31.10 2.96
N GLU A 263 15.74 -30.02 3.67
CA GLU A 263 14.81 -28.95 4.09
C GLU A 263 13.88 -28.44 2.96
N ARG A 264 14.34 -28.46 1.69
CA ARG A 264 13.60 -27.95 0.52
C ARG A 264 13.74 -28.82 -0.73
N ASN A 265 14.51 -29.91 -0.71
CA ASN A 265 14.77 -30.75 -1.88
C ASN A 265 14.79 -32.23 -1.50
N LEU A 266 14.06 -33.05 -2.25
CA LEU A 266 14.19 -34.51 -2.21
C LEU A 266 15.27 -34.94 -3.21
N TYR A 267 16.28 -35.68 -2.76
CA TYR A 267 17.34 -36.24 -3.61
C TYR A 267 17.23 -37.76 -3.67
N CYS A 268 17.49 -38.31 -4.86
CA CYS A 268 17.70 -39.73 -5.08
C CYS A 268 19.11 -39.90 -5.66
N LEU A 269 20.00 -40.56 -4.90
CA LEU A 269 21.38 -40.81 -5.25
C LEU A 269 21.57 -42.28 -5.67
N LYS A 270 22.61 -42.52 -6.47
CA LYS A 270 23.15 -43.85 -6.74
C LYS A 270 24.18 -44.21 -5.68
N ASP A 271 24.46 -45.50 -5.55
CA ASP A 271 25.43 -46.11 -4.62
C ASP A 271 26.84 -45.48 -4.70
N ASN A 272 27.20 -44.87 -5.83
CA ASN A 272 28.47 -44.15 -6.07
C ASN A 272 28.40 -42.63 -5.83
N GLY A 273 27.42 -42.15 -5.07
CA GLY A 273 27.25 -40.73 -4.71
C GLY A 273 26.74 -39.81 -5.82
N HIS A 274 26.54 -40.30 -7.04
CA HIS A 274 25.96 -39.48 -8.12
C HIS A 274 24.44 -39.34 -7.98
N ILE A 275 23.93 -38.11 -8.08
CA ILE A 275 22.49 -37.82 -8.15
C ILE A 275 21.89 -38.56 -9.35
N ARG A 276 20.85 -39.38 -9.11
CA ARG A 276 19.97 -39.93 -10.15
C ARG A 276 18.93 -38.91 -10.57
N PHE A 277 18.24 -38.34 -9.58
CA PHE A 277 17.33 -37.21 -9.75
C PHE A 277 17.26 -36.38 -8.47
N MET A 278 16.80 -35.13 -8.60
CA MET A 278 16.43 -34.28 -7.47
C MET A 278 15.11 -33.58 -7.80
N LYS A 279 14.28 -33.37 -6.77
CA LYS A 279 13.02 -32.63 -6.86
C LYS A 279 13.04 -31.52 -5.81
N LYS A 280 13.18 -30.28 -6.28
CA LYS A 280 12.93 -29.10 -5.45
C LYS A 280 11.47 -29.07 -5.03
N LEU A 281 11.24 -29.00 -3.73
CA LEU A 281 9.93 -28.85 -3.11
C LEU A 281 9.57 -27.36 -3.03
N GLU A 282 8.28 -27.06 -3.10
CA GLU A 282 7.73 -25.70 -2.99
C GLU A 282 7.03 -25.48 -1.64
N TYR A 283 7.27 -26.43 -0.72
CA TYR A 283 6.79 -26.53 0.65
C TYR A 283 7.89 -27.18 1.48
N ASN A 284 7.86 -27.00 2.80
CA ASN A 284 8.78 -27.69 3.72
C ASN A 284 8.25 -29.10 3.99
N PRO A 285 8.99 -30.18 3.67
CA PRO A 285 8.63 -31.53 4.09
C PRO A 285 8.80 -31.65 5.61
N SER A 286 7.99 -32.49 6.24
CA SER A 286 8.12 -32.82 7.67
C SER A 286 8.76 -34.20 7.87
N CYS A 287 8.34 -35.19 7.08
CA CYS A 287 8.89 -36.54 7.06
C CYS A 287 8.69 -37.19 5.68
N PHE A 288 9.36 -38.31 5.42
CA PHE A 288 9.22 -39.03 4.16
C PHE A 288 9.39 -40.56 4.32
N LEU A 289 8.98 -41.32 3.30
CA LEU A 289 9.20 -42.77 3.24
C LEU A 289 9.25 -43.26 1.77
N PRO A 290 10.37 -43.79 1.27
CA PRO A 290 10.40 -44.49 -0.01
C PRO A 290 9.79 -45.90 0.13
N TYR A 291 8.94 -46.30 -0.81
CA TYR A 291 8.28 -47.61 -0.82
C TYR A 291 8.21 -48.21 -2.23
N SER A 292 7.96 -49.52 -2.30
CA SER A 292 7.97 -50.28 -3.55
C SER A 292 6.94 -49.74 -4.53
N SER A 293 7.39 -49.40 -5.74
CA SER A 293 6.48 -49.04 -6.84
C SER A 293 5.88 -50.28 -7.48
N VAL A 294 4.75 -50.10 -8.14
CA VAL A 294 4.05 -51.15 -8.92
C VAL A 294 4.64 -51.30 -10.33
N SER A 295 5.38 -50.30 -10.82
CA SER A 295 6.06 -50.36 -12.13
C SER A 295 7.58 -50.46 -12.00
N GLU A 296 8.15 -51.35 -12.81
CA GLU A 296 9.58 -51.67 -12.84
C GLU A 296 10.48 -50.43 -12.99
N GLY A 297 11.59 -50.42 -12.26
CA GLY A 297 12.63 -49.38 -12.35
C GLY A 297 12.31 -48.04 -11.67
N THR A 298 11.09 -47.83 -11.20
CA THR A 298 10.68 -46.60 -10.47
C THR A 298 10.53 -46.84 -8.97
N THR A 299 10.67 -45.80 -8.16
CA THR A 299 10.38 -45.85 -6.72
C THR A 299 9.23 -44.91 -6.37
N ASN A 300 8.34 -45.34 -5.48
CA ASN A 300 7.33 -44.44 -4.93
C ASN A 300 7.85 -43.81 -3.63
N THR A 301 7.38 -42.61 -3.30
CA THR A 301 7.82 -41.91 -2.08
C THR A 301 6.64 -41.15 -1.49
N LEU A 302 6.33 -41.45 -0.23
CA LEU A 302 5.45 -40.63 0.60
C LEU A 302 6.25 -39.44 1.14
N VAL A 303 5.69 -38.25 1.07
CA VAL A 303 6.24 -37.03 1.67
C VAL A 303 5.14 -36.34 2.45
N GLY A 304 5.28 -36.24 3.77
CA GLY A 304 4.46 -35.39 4.62
C GLY A 304 4.95 -33.95 4.58
N ASN A 305 4.06 -32.99 4.84
CA ASN A 305 4.43 -31.59 5.02
C ASN A 305 3.72 -30.93 6.21
N HIS A 306 4.22 -29.77 6.62
CA HIS A 306 3.67 -28.97 7.71
C HIS A 306 2.34 -28.26 7.36
N ASN A 307 1.79 -28.46 6.16
CA ASN A 307 0.49 -27.94 5.73
C ASN A 307 -0.60 -29.03 5.77
N ASN A 308 -0.41 -30.06 6.61
CA ASN A 308 -1.28 -31.23 6.78
C ASN A 308 -1.64 -31.91 5.45
N MET A 309 -0.64 -32.12 4.58
CA MET A 309 -0.79 -32.83 3.30
C MET A 309 0.22 -33.97 3.19
N LEU A 310 -0.26 -35.12 2.73
CA LEU A 310 0.52 -36.28 2.33
C LEU A 310 0.59 -36.33 0.81
N LEU A 311 1.81 -36.31 0.25
CA LEU A 311 2.06 -36.32 -1.18
C LEU A 311 2.74 -37.62 -1.60
N VAL A 312 2.17 -38.27 -2.62
CA VAL A 312 2.68 -39.53 -3.18
C VAL A 312 3.39 -39.22 -4.49
N TYR A 313 4.72 -39.31 -4.48
CA TYR A 313 5.55 -39.19 -5.67
C TYR A 313 5.86 -40.57 -6.27
N GLN A 314 5.98 -40.62 -7.59
CA GLN A 314 6.72 -41.65 -8.32
C GLN A 314 7.96 -40.98 -8.92
N ASP A 315 9.13 -41.31 -8.39
CA ASP A 315 10.40 -40.60 -8.59
C ASP A 315 10.28 -39.07 -8.39
N VAL A 316 10.02 -38.31 -9.46
CA VAL A 316 9.85 -36.83 -9.46
C VAL A 316 8.39 -36.41 -9.70
N THR A 317 7.54 -37.33 -10.17
CA THR A 317 6.16 -37.07 -10.61
C THR A 317 5.18 -37.21 -9.45
N LEU A 318 4.44 -36.15 -9.12
CA LEU A 318 3.33 -36.25 -8.17
C LEU A 318 2.21 -37.13 -8.77
N LYS A 319 1.79 -38.16 -8.03
CA LYS A 319 0.71 -39.08 -8.42
C LYS A 319 -0.57 -38.88 -7.63
N TRP A 320 -0.43 -38.57 -6.35
CA TRP A 320 -1.56 -38.33 -5.46
C TRP A 320 -1.20 -37.29 -4.41
N ALA A 321 -2.20 -36.56 -3.93
CA ALA A 321 -2.09 -35.67 -2.79
C ALA A 321 -3.35 -35.83 -1.93
N ALA A 322 -3.17 -35.94 -0.61
CA ALA A 322 -4.26 -36.18 0.33
C ALA A 322 -4.12 -35.28 1.55
N GLN A 323 -5.17 -34.57 1.92
CA GLN A 323 -5.24 -33.80 3.15
C GLN A 323 -5.27 -34.75 4.36
N LEU A 324 -4.37 -34.54 5.31
CA LEU A 324 -4.30 -35.19 6.62
C LEU A 324 -5.10 -34.40 7.67
N SER A 325 -5.28 -34.99 8.85
CA SER A 325 -5.83 -34.31 10.03
C SER A 325 -4.82 -33.31 10.61
N CYS A 326 -3.59 -33.77 10.85
CA CYS A 326 -2.47 -33.10 11.50
C CYS A 326 -1.19 -33.17 10.63
N SER A 327 -0.11 -32.49 11.06
CA SER A 327 1.20 -32.54 10.41
C SER A 327 1.99 -33.78 10.90
N PRO A 328 2.36 -34.73 10.03
CA PRO A 328 3.02 -35.95 10.45
C PRO A 328 4.53 -35.71 10.66
N VAL A 329 5.06 -36.18 11.78
CA VAL A 329 6.50 -36.22 12.08
C VAL A 329 7.10 -37.59 11.75
N ALA A 330 6.29 -38.65 11.78
CA ALA A 330 6.67 -39.95 11.25
C ALA A 330 5.60 -40.54 10.32
N VAL A 331 6.04 -41.20 9.26
CA VAL A 331 5.22 -41.97 8.31
C VAL A 331 5.79 -43.37 8.17
N ARG A 332 4.93 -44.38 8.33
CA ARG A 332 5.22 -45.80 8.04
C ARG A 332 4.09 -46.40 7.19
N LEU A 333 4.37 -47.53 6.55
CA LEU A 333 3.37 -48.37 5.89
C LEU A 333 3.19 -49.67 6.68
N ALA A 334 1.95 -50.10 6.89
CA ALA A 334 1.61 -51.29 7.64
C ALA A 334 0.66 -52.22 6.86
N ASN A 335 0.70 -53.52 7.21
CA ASN A 335 -0.12 -54.57 6.63
C ASN A 335 -0.90 -55.28 7.75
N PHE A 336 -2.18 -54.95 7.85
CA PHE A 336 -3.13 -55.56 8.77
C PHE A 336 -3.90 -56.69 8.06
N PRO A 337 -4.63 -57.58 8.78
CA PRO A 337 -5.24 -58.78 8.20
C PRO A 337 -6.06 -58.54 6.92
N ASP A 338 -6.95 -57.54 6.95
CA ASP A 338 -7.86 -57.22 5.84
C ASP A 338 -7.33 -56.12 4.90
N LEU A 339 -6.22 -55.44 5.24
CA LEU A 339 -5.80 -54.21 4.56
C LEU A 339 -4.27 -54.03 4.52
N LYS A 340 -3.72 -54.04 3.30
CA LYS A 340 -2.28 -53.88 3.03
C LYS A 340 -1.95 -52.46 2.55
N GLY A 341 -0.75 -51.98 2.91
CA GLY A 341 -0.27 -50.65 2.51
C GLY A 341 -1.03 -49.50 3.19
N VAL A 342 -1.48 -49.68 4.42
CA VAL A 342 -2.11 -48.63 5.24
C VAL A 342 -1.05 -47.61 5.63
N VAL A 343 -1.34 -46.31 5.47
CA VAL A 343 -0.43 -45.26 5.91
C VAL A 343 -0.65 -44.99 7.39
N VAL A 344 0.40 -45.22 8.19
CA VAL A 344 0.44 -44.89 9.60
C VAL A 344 1.18 -43.56 9.75
N THR A 345 0.49 -42.54 10.26
CA THR A 345 1.02 -41.21 10.56
C THR A 345 1.03 -40.97 12.07
N LEU A 346 2.14 -40.44 12.60
CA LEU A 346 2.26 -39.94 13.98
C LEU A 346 2.59 -38.44 13.96
N SER A 347 1.86 -37.65 14.74
CA SER A 347 2.12 -36.23 15.00
C SER A 347 3.03 -36.04 16.22
N ASN A 348 3.67 -34.86 16.35
CA ASN A 348 4.39 -34.46 17.57
C ASN A 348 3.47 -34.42 18.80
N GLU A 349 2.18 -34.11 18.61
CA GLU A 349 1.14 -34.03 19.64
C GLU A 349 0.49 -35.39 19.97
N GLY A 350 1.10 -36.51 19.56
CA GLY A 350 0.61 -37.85 19.88
C GLY A 350 -0.62 -38.31 19.08
N HIS A 351 -1.11 -37.54 18.12
CA HIS A 351 -2.11 -38.04 17.16
C HIS A 351 -1.53 -39.18 16.32
N LEU A 352 -2.05 -40.40 16.51
CA LEU A 352 -1.68 -41.61 15.77
C LEU A 352 -2.87 -42.05 14.90
N GLN A 353 -2.70 -41.99 13.58
CA GLN A 353 -3.76 -42.25 12.60
C GLN A 353 -3.31 -43.29 11.57
N CYS A 354 -4.12 -44.32 11.39
CA CYS A 354 -4.04 -45.28 10.29
C CYS A 354 -5.05 -44.90 9.20
N SER A 355 -4.57 -44.64 7.99
CA SER A 355 -5.39 -44.07 6.91
C SER A 355 -5.19 -44.72 5.54
N TYR A 356 -6.24 -44.62 4.73
CA TYR A 356 -6.23 -44.95 3.29
C TYR A 356 -6.53 -43.69 2.46
N MET A 357 -6.26 -43.75 1.15
CA MET A 357 -6.50 -42.63 0.24
C MET A 357 -7.98 -42.56 -0.15
N GLY A 358 -8.67 -41.46 0.17
CA GLY A 358 -10.05 -41.24 -0.25
C GLY A 358 -10.14 -40.92 -1.75
N THR A 359 -10.90 -41.73 -2.48
CA THR A 359 -10.95 -41.73 -3.96
C THR A 359 -12.23 -41.17 -4.57
N ASP A 360 -13.30 -40.96 -3.81
CA ASP A 360 -14.64 -40.73 -4.37
C ASP A 360 -14.87 -39.25 -4.70
N PRO A 361 -14.95 -38.87 -5.99
CA PRO A 361 -15.24 -37.50 -6.38
C PRO A 361 -16.66 -37.13 -5.93
N SER A 362 -16.77 -36.04 -5.18
CA SER A 362 -18.06 -35.43 -4.91
C SER A 362 -18.55 -34.67 -6.13
N PHE A 363 -19.74 -35.00 -6.62
CA PHE A 363 -20.50 -34.04 -7.41
C PHE A 363 -20.80 -32.82 -6.54
N PHE A 364 -20.52 -31.62 -7.05
CA PHE A 364 -20.93 -30.35 -6.43
C PHE A 364 -22.43 -30.09 -6.64
N SER A 365 -23.27 -31.03 -6.19
CA SER A 365 -24.68 -30.73 -5.95
C SER A 365 -24.79 -29.93 -4.65
N THR A 366 -25.59 -28.85 -4.67
CA THR A 366 -26.14 -28.34 -3.41
C THR A 366 -26.82 -29.48 -2.65
N PRO A 367 -26.64 -29.59 -1.32
CA PRO A 367 -27.44 -30.52 -0.54
C PRO A 367 -28.93 -30.24 -0.79
N LYS A 368 -29.76 -31.29 -0.82
CA LYS A 368 -31.21 -31.08 -0.71
C LYS A 368 -31.50 -30.60 0.70
N VAL A 369 -31.61 -29.28 0.87
CA VAL A 369 -31.92 -28.65 2.16
C VAL A 369 -33.43 -28.70 2.40
N ASP A 370 -33.96 -29.91 2.44
CA ASP A 370 -35.26 -30.15 3.04
C ASP A 370 -35.16 -29.73 4.52
N ALA A 371 -36.06 -28.86 4.98
CA ALA A 371 -36.03 -28.19 6.30
C ALA A 371 -34.98 -27.08 6.55
N ARG A 372 -34.73 -26.21 5.55
CA ARG A 372 -34.55 -24.75 5.83
C ARG A 372 -35.37 -23.91 4.85
N GLU A 373 -36.67 -23.81 5.13
CA GLU A 373 -37.52 -22.79 4.51
C GLU A 373 -36.99 -21.41 4.93
N GLN A 374 -36.58 -20.60 3.96
CA GLN A 374 -36.31 -19.18 4.19
C GLN A 374 -37.65 -18.47 4.41
N ASP A 375 -37.72 -17.54 5.37
CA ASP A 375 -38.95 -16.81 5.62
C ASP A 375 -39.20 -15.76 4.52
N TYR A 376 -39.86 -16.21 3.46
CA TYR A 376 -40.27 -15.37 2.34
C TYR A 376 -41.16 -14.19 2.77
N SER A 377 -41.86 -14.26 3.91
CA SER A 377 -42.68 -13.15 4.40
C SER A 377 -41.83 -12.01 4.96
N GLN A 378 -40.73 -12.33 5.65
CA GLN A 378 -39.74 -11.34 6.09
C GLN A 378 -39.02 -10.73 4.88
N ILE A 379 -38.56 -11.57 3.95
CA ILE A 379 -37.83 -11.14 2.74
C ILE A 379 -38.70 -10.22 1.84
N ASP A 380 -39.96 -10.56 1.63
CA ASP A 380 -40.90 -9.72 0.86
C ASP A 380 -41.24 -8.40 1.59
N THR A 381 -41.37 -8.45 2.92
CA THR A 381 -41.61 -7.24 3.74
C THR A 381 -40.42 -6.28 3.69
N GLU A 382 -39.19 -6.79 3.76
CA GLU A 382 -37.95 -6.03 3.60
C GLU A 382 -37.78 -5.51 2.17
N MET A 383 -37.97 -6.36 1.15
CA MET A 383 -37.95 -5.94 -0.26
C MET A 383 -38.94 -4.80 -0.52
N LYS A 384 -40.16 -4.89 0.03
CA LYS A 384 -41.18 -3.82 -0.06
C LYS A 384 -40.82 -2.58 0.75
N SER A 385 -39.98 -2.64 1.78
CA SER A 385 -39.50 -1.45 2.49
C SER A 385 -38.38 -0.75 1.71
N LEU A 386 -37.39 -1.51 1.23
CA LEU A 386 -36.28 -1.01 0.40
C LEU A 386 -36.79 -0.39 -0.90
N GLN A 387 -37.76 -1.02 -1.59
CA GLN A 387 -38.38 -0.42 -2.78
C GLN A 387 -39.12 0.89 -2.50
N ARG A 388 -39.66 1.10 -1.29
CA ARG A 388 -40.25 2.39 -0.89
C ARG A 388 -39.17 3.45 -0.70
N VAL A 389 -38.07 3.12 -0.02
CA VAL A 389 -36.92 4.02 0.16
C VAL A 389 -36.32 4.44 -1.19
N ILE A 390 -36.11 3.48 -2.11
CA ILE A 390 -35.61 3.76 -3.47
C ILE A 390 -36.55 4.72 -4.21
N ARG A 391 -37.85 4.43 -4.24
CA ARG A 391 -38.85 5.31 -4.91
C ARG A 391 -38.90 6.72 -4.29
N GLN A 392 -38.70 6.84 -2.99
CA GLN A 392 -38.62 8.14 -2.31
C GLN A 392 -37.36 8.90 -2.72
N ALA A 393 -36.18 8.28 -2.65
CA ALA A 393 -34.91 8.88 -3.05
C ALA A 393 -34.89 9.34 -4.52
N THR A 394 -35.37 8.50 -5.44
CA THR A 394 -35.49 8.85 -6.87
C THR A 394 -36.45 10.02 -7.10
N ARG A 395 -37.49 10.16 -6.27
CA ARG A 395 -38.43 11.30 -6.37
C ARG A 395 -37.80 12.61 -5.90
N THR A 396 -36.95 12.58 -4.88
CA THR A 396 -36.17 13.74 -4.42
C THR A 396 -35.06 14.14 -5.41
N GLN A 397 -34.51 13.18 -6.16
CA GLN A 397 -33.51 13.45 -7.22
C GLN A 397 -34.07 14.15 -8.48
N ALA A 398 -35.39 14.31 -8.61
CA ALA A 398 -35.98 15.00 -9.76
C ALA A 398 -35.73 16.53 -9.72
N ASP A 399 -35.56 17.09 -8.53
CA ASP A 399 -35.12 18.48 -8.34
C ASP A 399 -33.58 18.53 -8.27
N ILE A 400 -32.98 19.44 -9.06
CA ILE A 400 -31.52 19.57 -9.22
C ILE A 400 -30.84 20.12 -7.94
N LEU A 401 -31.62 20.60 -6.98
CA LEU A 401 -31.16 21.06 -5.67
C LEU A 401 -31.76 20.16 -4.58
N PRO A 402 -30.95 19.48 -3.75
CA PRO A 402 -31.49 18.71 -2.64
C PRO A 402 -32.14 19.67 -1.64
N VAL A 403 -33.46 19.55 -1.47
CA VAL A 403 -34.18 20.24 -0.39
C VAL A 403 -33.64 19.70 0.94
N ALA A 404 -32.99 20.57 1.71
CA ALA A 404 -32.44 20.18 3.01
C ALA A 404 -33.58 19.77 3.96
N GLU A 405 -33.60 18.49 4.37
CA GLU A 405 -34.51 18.01 5.39
C GLU A 405 -34.27 18.78 6.68
N THR A 406 -35.31 19.44 7.20
CA THR A 406 -35.19 20.62 8.06
C THR A 406 -34.78 20.37 9.51
N ASP A 407 -34.38 19.15 9.87
CA ASP A 407 -33.81 18.82 11.18
C ASP A 407 -32.28 18.81 11.12
N GLU A 408 -31.69 19.99 11.37
CA GLU A 408 -30.27 20.13 11.64
C GLU A 408 -29.90 19.47 12.98
N ASP A 409 -29.39 18.24 12.91
CA ASP A 409 -28.74 17.48 14.00
C ASP A 409 -27.73 18.34 14.80
N LEU A 410 -27.06 19.26 14.11
CA LEU A 410 -25.98 20.09 14.61
C LEU A 410 -26.11 21.50 14.06
N THR A 411 -26.32 22.48 14.94
CA THR A 411 -26.38 23.89 14.58
C THR A 411 -25.06 24.57 14.92
N VAL A 412 -24.47 25.30 13.98
CA VAL A 412 -23.16 25.95 14.12
C VAL A 412 -23.33 27.45 13.96
N THR A 413 -22.87 28.22 14.95
CA THR A 413 -23.00 29.69 14.96
C THR A 413 -21.66 30.36 15.25
N ALA A 414 -21.24 31.27 14.37
CA ALA A 414 -20.01 32.02 14.49
C ALA A 414 -20.27 33.42 15.07
N THR A 415 -19.47 33.84 16.05
CA THR A 415 -19.53 35.17 16.67
C THR A 415 -18.14 35.80 16.68
N VAL A 416 -17.98 36.91 15.96
CA VAL A 416 -16.71 37.65 15.87
C VAL A 416 -16.69 38.75 16.94
N SER A 417 -15.58 38.91 17.65
CA SER A 417 -15.45 39.96 18.67
C SER A 417 -15.44 41.36 18.02
N THR A 418 -16.15 42.32 18.63
CA THR A 418 -16.22 43.71 18.12
C THR A 418 -14.91 44.47 18.28
N ASN A 419 -14.12 44.10 19.27
CA ASN A 419 -12.84 44.72 19.63
C ASN A 419 -11.71 43.80 19.16
N MET A 420 -10.56 44.38 18.80
CA MET A 420 -9.33 43.63 18.55
C MET A 420 -8.78 43.07 19.86
N ASP A 421 -8.00 42.00 19.78
CA ASP A 421 -7.39 41.37 20.96
C ASP A 421 -6.35 42.31 21.60
N SER A 422 -6.30 42.37 22.93
CA SER A 422 -5.39 43.26 23.68
C SER A 422 -3.91 42.86 23.57
N THR A 423 -3.64 41.61 23.22
CA THR A 423 -2.32 41.07 22.88
C THR A 423 -2.46 40.27 21.59
N SER A 424 -1.91 40.77 20.49
CA SER A 424 -2.03 40.12 19.17
C SER A 424 -1.48 38.70 19.19
N GLN A 425 -2.20 37.78 18.55
CA GLN A 425 -1.79 36.39 18.33
C GLN A 425 -1.20 36.17 16.93
N ALA A 426 -0.83 37.24 16.21
CA ALA A 426 -0.29 37.16 14.87
C ALA A 426 1.13 36.56 14.83
N LEU A 427 1.37 35.68 13.84
CA LEU A 427 2.70 35.08 13.60
C LEU A 427 3.73 36.10 13.11
N ILE A 428 3.28 37.14 12.41
CA ILE A 428 4.07 38.31 12.01
C ILE A 428 3.65 39.45 12.96
N PRO A 429 4.54 39.94 13.85
CA PRO A 429 4.16 40.94 14.86
C PRO A 429 3.94 42.33 14.26
N ASP A 430 4.73 42.70 13.24
CA ASP A 430 4.66 43.97 12.54
C ASP A 430 4.90 43.81 11.02
N ILE A 431 4.25 44.67 10.23
CA ILE A 431 4.47 44.81 8.78
C ILE A 431 4.72 46.30 8.53
N ASP A 432 5.84 46.63 7.88
CA ASP A 432 6.30 48.01 7.62
C ASP A 432 6.28 48.94 8.87
N GLY A 433 6.54 48.37 10.05
CA GLY A 433 6.53 49.07 11.34
C GLY A 433 5.12 49.34 11.92
N LEU A 434 4.07 48.81 11.30
CA LEU A 434 2.70 48.80 11.84
C LEU A 434 2.43 47.46 12.55
N PRO A 435 1.97 47.45 13.81
CA PRO A 435 1.68 46.20 14.52
C PRO A 435 0.46 45.50 13.92
N VAL A 436 0.55 44.20 13.70
CA VAL A 436 -0.55 43.39 13.15
C VAL A 436 -1.55 43.07 14.25
N PRO A 437 -2.84 43.47 14.14
CA PRO A 437 -3.87 43.09 15.09
C PRO A 437 -4.35 41.66 14.86
N SER A 438 -4.92 41.06 15.91
CA SER A 438 -5.74 39.84 15.80
C SER A 438 -7.15 40.09 16.35
N VAL A 439 -8.08 39.23 15.96
CA VAL A 439 -9.46 39.24 16.48
C VAL A 439 -9.92 37.83 16.85
N THR A 440 -10.34 37.66 18.11
CA THR A 440 -10.95 36.42 18.59
C THR A 440 -12.31 36.17 17.93
N VAL A 441 -12.44 35.05 17.23
CA VAL A 441 -13.70 34.48 16.73
C VAL A 441 -14.10 33.32 17.63
N LYS A 442 -15.37 33.29 18.05
CA LYS A 442 -15.95 32.25 18.90
C LYS A 442 -17.02 31.48 18.12
N ILE A 443 -16.81 30.19 17.94
CA ILE A 443 -17.76 29.28 17.29
C ILE A 443 -18.51 28.51 18.37
N LYS A 444 -19.82 28.70 18.43
CA LYS A 444 -20.72 27.93 19.28
C LYS A 444 -21.36 26.83 18.44
N VAL A 445 -21.04 25.59 18.79
CA VAL A 445 -21.58 24.36 18.20
C VAL A 445 -22.59 23.77 19.18
N THR A 446 -23.83 23.53 18.73
CA THR A 446 -24.92 22.98 19.55
C THR A 446 -25.54 21.76 18.89
N SER A 447 -25.42 20.60 19.55
CA SER A 447 -25.91 19.31 19.02
C SER A 447 -27.26 18.92 19.61
N ARG A 448 -28.13 18.36 18.77
CA ARG A 448 -29.43 17.80 19.14
C ARG A 448 -29.39 16.29 19.35
N CYS A 449 -28.32 15.62 18.92
CA CYS A 449 -28.13 14.17 19.03
C CYS A 449 -26.81 13.85 19.76
N ALA A 450 -26.46 12.56 19.87
CA ALA A 450 -25.17 12.14 20.41
C ALA A 450 -24.16 11.97 19.28
N LEU A 451 -23.08 12.74 19.27
CA LEU A 451 -22.07 12.75 18.20
C LEU A 451 -20.69 12.33 18.72
N GLN A 452 -20.07 11.36 18.06
CA GLN A 452 -18.71 10.92 18.38
C GLN A 452 -17.68 11.79 17.65
N GLY A 453 -16.86 12.53 18.42
CA GLY A 453 -15.66 13.23 17.93
C GLY A 453 -15.83 14.15 16.71
N PRO A 454 -16.84 15.05 16.65
CA PRO A 454 -17.07 15.87 15.46
C PRO A 454 -15.87 16.79 15.17
N LYS A 455 -15.40 16.80 13.91
CA LYS A 455 -14.24 17.58 13.49
C LYS A 455 -14.67 18.93 12.94
N LEU A 456 -14.18 20.01 13.57
CA LEU A 456 -14.34 21.39 13.15
C LEU A 456 -13.14 21.83 12.30
N THR A 457 -13.41 22.52 11.20
CA THR A 457 -12.41 23.07 10.27
C THR A 457 -12.75 24.52 9.94
N VAL A 458 -11.73 25.37 9.84
CA VAL A 458 -11.85 26.83 9.66
C VAL A 458 -11.03 27.25 8.44
N CYS A 459 -11.71 27.84 7.45
CA CYS A 459 -11.10 28.35 6.23
C CYS A 459 -11.24 29.89 6.20
N VAL A 460 -10.13 30.60 5.97
CA VAL A 460 -10.09 32.05 5.76
C VAL A 460 -9.37 32.37 4.45
N GLN A 461 -9.69 33.49 3.81
CA GLN A 461 -9.09 33.87 2.52
C GLN A 461 -7.62 34.29 2.67
N PRO A 462 -6.68 33.76 1.87
CA PRO A 462 -5.28 34.18 1.92
C PRO A 462 -5.11 35.70 1.67
N PRO A 463 -4.16 36.38 2.36
CA PRO A 463 -3.20 35.84 3.32
C PRO A 463 -3.64 35.99 4.79
N LEU A 464 -4.94 35.93 5.08
CA LEU A 464 -5.40 35.77 6.47
C LEU A 464 -5.00 34.37 6.97
N ALA A 465 -4.74 34.28 8.27
CA ALA A 465 -4.52 33.02 8.98
C ALA A 465 -5.30 33.00 10.30
N VAL A 466 -5.41 31.82 10.89
CA VAL A 466 -6.02 31.57 12.20
C VAL A 466 -5.05 30.83 13.10
N THR A 467 -5.16 31.02 14.42
CA THR A 467 -4.30 30.34 15.39
C THR A 467 -4.47 28.81 15.40
N GLN A 468 -5.65 28.32 14.99
CA GLN A 468 -5.98 26.90 14.86
C GLN A 468 -6.97 26.75 13.69
N ASP A 469 -6.60 25.97 12.67
CA ASP A 469 -7.40 25.71 11.46
C ASP A 469 -8.30 24.48 11.61
N GLN A 470 -7.87 23.49 12.39
CA GLN A 470 -8.57 22.21 12.57
C GLN A 470 -8.61 21.83 14.06
N LEU A 471 -9.79 21.45 14.54
CA LEU A 471 -10.01 20.94 15.89
C LEU A 471 -10.89 19.69 15.84
N VAL A 472 -10.55 18.68 16.63
CA VAL A 472 -11.47 17.58 16.95
C VAL A 472 -12.14 17.94 18.27
N LEU A 473 -13.48 17.99 18.28
CA LEU A 473 -14.24 18.25 19.50
C LEU A 473 -14.41 16.95 20.30
N GLU A 474 -14.54 17.07 21.62
CA GLU A 474 -14.94 15.94 22.47
C GLU A 474 -16.36 15.45 22.10
N PRO A 475 -16.73 14.19 22.38
CA PRO A 475 -18.05 13.65 22.06
C PRO A 475 -19.18 14.51 22.62
N LEU A 476 -20.07 14.97 21.74
CA LEU A 476 -21.18 15.86 22.09
C LEU A 476 -22.40 15.06 22.51
N GLY A 477 -22.92 15.32 23.70
CA GLY A 477 -24.20 14.78 24.17
C GLY A 477 -25.41 15.55 23.62
N VAL A 478 -26.60 14.94 23.75
CA VAL A 478 -27.88 15.56 23.39
C VAL A 478 -28.06 16.91 24.12
N GLY A 479 -28.27 17.98 23.36
CA GLY A 479 -28.43 19.34 23.89
C GLY A 479 -27.12 20.02 24.34
N SER A 480 -25.97 19.37 24.18
CA SER A 480 -24.69 19.93 24.59
C SER A 480 -24.29 21.14 23.72
N THR A 481 -23.56 22.06 24.35
CA THR A 481 -23.07 23.31 23.76
C THR A 481 -21.56 23.40 23.97
N THR A 482 -20.79 23.37 22.90
CA THR A 482 -19.33 23.55 22.95
C THR A 482 -18.97 24.87 22.26
N VAL A 483 -18.12 25.66 22.90
CA VAL A 483 -17.64 26.94 22.36
C VAL A 483 -16.13 26.85 22.14
N VAL A 484 -15.72 26.92 20.88
CA VAL A 484 -14.32 27.03 20.46
C VAL A 484 -13.98 28.49 20.22
N ALA A 485 -12.77 28.91 20.56
CA ALA A 485 -12.25 30.24 20.25
C ALA A 485 -10.89 30.13 19.53
N PHE A 486 -10.73 30.88 18.45
CA PHE A 486 -9.46 31.06 17.74
C PHE A 486 -9.28 32.54 17.39
N SER A 487 -8.05 32.99 17.20
CA SER A 487 -7.79 34.37 16.73
C SER A 487 -7.47 34.36 15.24
N ALA A 488 -8.10 35.26 14.48
CA ALA A 488 -7.77 35.51 13.08
C ALA A 488 -6.85 36.74 12.97
N PHE A 489 -5.89 36.71 12.03
CA PHE A 489 -4.90 37.77 11.81
C PHE A 489 -4.39 37.78 10.35
N LEU A 490 -3.65 38.83 9.98
CA LEU A 490 -3.00 38.95 8.67
C LEU A 490 -1.61 38.28 8.70
N ASN A 491 -1.32 37.43 7.72
CA ASN A 491 -0.09 36.62 7.64
C ASN A 491 0.63 36.76 6.28
N GLY A 492 0.64 37.98 5.71
CA GLY A 492 1.33 38.25 4.44
C GLY A 492 1.32 39.72 4.03
N GLN A 493 2.27 40.09 3.15
CA GLN A 493 2.51 41.46 2.68
C GLN A 493 1.58 41.89 1.53
N TYR A 494 0.31 41.48 1.56
CA TYR A 494 -0.72 41.90 0.60
C TYR A 494 -2.12 41.83 1.24
N PRO A 495 -3.09 42.65 0.78
CA PRO A 495 -4.45 42.57 1.32
C PRO A 495 -5.16 41.28 0.83
N PRO A 496 -6.06 40.70 1.64
CA PRO A 496 -6.83 39.51 1.24
C PRO A 496 -7.91 39.85 0.21
N ALA A 497 -8.32 38.87 -0.59
CA ALA A 497 -9.40 39.03 -1.57
C ALA A 497 -10.79 39.20 -0.94
N ASP A 498 -11.00 38.72 0.28
CA ASP A 498 -12.19 39.02 1.07
C ASP A 498 -11.90 38.87 2.57
N LEU A 499 -12.75 39.47 3.41
CA LEU A 499 -12.72 39.34 4.87
C LEU A 499 -13.73 38.28 5.38
N THR A 500 -14.20 37.39 4.51
CA THR A 500 -15.06 36.27 4.90
C THR A 500 -14.23 35.06 5.34
N GLY A 501 -14.81 34.30 6.27
CA GLY A 501 -14.30 33.00 6.70
C GLY A 501 -15.45 32.01 6.80
N ASP A 502 -15.14 30.74 6.53
CA ASP A 502 -16.09 29.64 6.54
C ASP A 502 -15.66 28.62 7.61
N VAL A 503 -16.63 28.11 8.37
CA VAL A 503 -16.43 26.99 9.30
C VAL A 503 -17.25 25.82 8.81
N ALA A 504 -16.61 24.66 8.64
CA ALA A 504 -17.27 23.40 8.34
C ALA A 504 -17.02 22.40 9.47
N VAL A 505 -18.10 21.84 10.03
CA VAL A 505 -18.06 20.80 11.05
C VAL A 505 -18.57 19.50 10.43
N SER A 506 -17.66 18.55 10.22
CA SER A 506 -17.95 17.20 9.72
C SER A 506 -18.18 16.24 10.88
N TYR A 507 -19.29 15.50 10.84
CA TYR A 507 -19.70 14.57 11.89
C TYR A 507 -20.41 13.35 11.27
N SER A 508 -20.37 12.21 11.96
CA SER A 508 -21.24 11.08 11.63
C SER A 508 -22.52 11.18 12.47
N SER A 509 -23.67 10.98 11.85
CA SER A 509 -24.94 10.82 12.58
C SER A 509 -24.90 9.59 13.49
N PRO A 510 -25.84 9.43 14.44
CA PRO A 510 -26.01 8.20 15.20
C PRO A 510 -26.26 6.94 14.34
N THR A 511 -26.66 7.13 13.07
CA THR A 511 -26.82 6.07 12.05
C THR A 511 -25.57 5.83 11.20
N GLY A 512 -24.44 6.47 11.53
CA GLY A 512 -23.16 6.31 10.82
C GLY A 512 -23.02 7.10 9.52
N ILE A 513 -24.00 7.92 9.15
CA ILE A 513 -24.01 8.68 7.89
C ILE A 513 -23.16 9.96 8.07
N PRO A 514 -22.14 10.21 7.23
CA PRO A 514 -21.37 11.45 7.30
C PRO A 514 -22.23 12.65 6.88
N ARG A 515 -22.25 13.69 7.72
CA ARG A 515 -22.91 14.98 7.49
C ARG A 515 -21.92 16.13 7.75
N VAL A 516 -22.20 17.28 7.15
CA VAL A 516 -21.38 18.50 7.34
C VAL A 516 -22.31 19.69 7.59
N ALA A 517 -22.14 20.36 8.73
CA ALA A 517 -22.77 21.64 9.00
C ALA A 517 -21.79 22.77 8.64
N GLN A 518 -22.27 23.84 8.00
CA GLN A 518 -21.43 24.97 7.57
C GLN A 518 -21.96 26.30 8.12
N CYS A 519 -21.05 27.21 8.49
CA CYS A 519 -21.36 28.54 8.99
C CYS A 519 -20.38 29.57 8.43
N LYS A 520 -20.87 30.71 7.93
CA LYS A 520 -20.04 31.81 7.40
C LYS A 520 -19.91 32.93 8.43
N PHE A 521 -18.73 33.56 8.50
CA PHE A 521 -18.49 34.76 9.31
C PHE A 521 -17.77 35.85 8.51
N SER A 522 -17.84 37.09 8.99
CA SER A 522 -17.16 38.25 8.40
C SER A 522 -16.25 38.88 9.44
N LEU A 523 -14.98 39.02 9.11
CA LEU A 523 -13.98 39.71 9.90
C LEU A 523 -14.09 41.23 9.69
N PRO A 524 -13.75 42.06 10.70
CA PRO A 524 -13.85 43.51 10.60
C PRO A 524 -12.68 44.11 9.79
N LEU A 525 -12.97 45.16 9.02
CA LEU A 525 -11.98 45.87 8.17
C LEU A 525 -10.76 46.42 8.94
N ARG A 526 -10.90 46.71 10.24
CA ARG A 526 -9.82 47.13 11.14
C ARG A 526 -8.75 46.05 11.39
N LEU A 527 -9.00 44.79 10.98
CA LEU A 527 -8.01 43.71 11.01
C LEU A 527 -6.89 43.88 9.98
N VAL A 528 -7.15 44.56 8.86
CA VAL A 528 -6.22 44.65 7.71
C VAL A 528 -5.80 46.08 7.36
N CYS A 529 -6.43 47.11 7.94
CA CYS A 529 -6.08 48.50 7.68
C CYS A 529 -6.25 49.41 8.90
N CYS A 530 -5.51 50.53 8.89
CA CYS A 530 -5.53 51.58 9.89
C CYS A 530 -5.94 52.95 9.29
N PRO A 531 -6.43 53.91 10.08
CA PRO A 531 -6.77 55.25 9.58
C PRO A 531 -5.52 56.04 9.18
N SER A 532 -5.63 56.78 8.06
CA SER A 532 -4.58 57.62 7.48
C SER A 532 -5.14 58.98 7.05
N ALA A 533 -4.26 59.96 6.82
CA ALA A 533 -4.62 61.20 6.14
C ALA A 533 -5.06 60.92 4.68
N PRO A 534 -6.09 61.63 4.17
CA PRO A 534 -6.64 61.41 2.83
C PRO A 534 -5.75 61.95 1.71
N SER A 535 -5.53 61.14 0.65
CA SER A 535 -4.90 61.64 -0.57
C SER A 535 -5.90 62.43 -1.41
N LYS A 536 -5.48 63.59 -1.91
CA LYS A 536 -6.30 64.44 -2.79
C LYS A 536 -6.40 63.90 -4.22
N ASN A 537 -5.47 63.06 -4.65
CA ASN A 537 -5.43 62.50 -6.01
C ASN A 537 -4.74 61.12 -5.99
N ALA A 538 -5.19 60.21 -6.84
CA ALA A 538 -4.60 58.87 -7.03
C ALA A 538 -4.87 58.35 -8.45
N LYS A 539 -4.14 57.33 -8.92
CA LYS A 539 -4.25 56.76 -10.29
C LYS A 539 -5.67 56.30 -10.64
N TYR A 540 -6.23 55.38 -9.86
CA TYR A 540 -7.53 54.76 -10.14
C TYR A 540 -8.65 55.39 -9.31
N LYS A 541 -9.83 55.56 -9.93
CA LYS A 541 -10.98 56.28 -9.35
C LYS A 541 -12.31 55.64 -9.74
N ILE A 542 -13.08 55.21 -8.75
CA ILE A 542 -14.45 54.70 -8.91
C ILE A 542 -15.40 55.64 -8.16
N THR A 543 -16.60 55.85 -8.69
CA THR A 543 -17.63 56.69 -8.03
C THR A 543 -18.93 55.91 -7.93
N VAL A 544 -19.43 55.74 -6.71
CA VAL A 544 -20.70 55.08 -6.40
C VAL A 544 -21.76 56.16 -6.14
N ASP A 545 -22.91 56.03 -6.79
CA ASP A 545 -24.03 56.96 -6.72
C ASP A 545 -25.13 56.34 -5.83
N THR A 546 -25.70 57.13 -4.92
CA THR A 546 -26.79 56.71 -4.02
C THR A 546 -28.07 57.47 -4.28
N ASN A 547 -29.25 56.90 -4.01
CA ASN A 547 -30.54 57.60 -4.16
C ASN A 547 -31.00 58.39 -2.91
N LYS A 548 -30.11 58.62 -1.93
CA LYS A 548 -30.35 59.31 -0.66
C LYS A 548 -29.28 60.40 -0.45
N PRO A 549 -29.53 61.43 0.39
CA PRO A 549 -28.52 62.45 0.70
C PRO A 549 -27.21 61.84 1.24
N PRO A 550 -26.07 62.53 1.05
CA PRO A 550 -24.77 62.06 1.52
C PRO A 550 -24.76 61.91 3.05
N VAL A 551 -24.21 60.80 3.52
CA VAL A 551 -24.02 60.47 4.94
C VAL A 551 -22.59 60.84 5.33
N ASN A 552 -22.43 61.31 6.56
CA ASN A 552 -21.13 61.58 7.17
C ASN A 552 -20.30 60.28 7.28
N LEU A 553 -19.09 60.25 6.71
CA LEU A 553 -18.27 59.03 6.70
C LEU A 553 -17.88 58.59 8.12
N SER A 554 -17.78 59.54 9.07
CA SER A 554 -17.52 59.27 10.49
C SER A 554 -18.63 58.48 11.19
N GLU A 555 -19.88 58.61 10.75
CA GLU A 555 -21.02 57.85 11.31
C GLU A 555 -21.06 56.41 10.79
N VAL A 556 -20.51 56.18 9.59
CA VAL A 556 -20.47 54.88 8.91
C VAL A 556 -19.20 54.11 9.27
N PHE A 557 -18.09 54.80 9.51
CA PHE A 557 -16.80 54.21 9.91
C PHE A 557 -16.33 54.72 11.29
N PRO A 558 -17.09 54.48 12.37
CA PRO A 558 -16.73 54.92 13.72
C PRO A 558 -15.37 54.36 14.16
N ASP A 559 -15.03 53.15 13.70
CA ASP A 559 -13.80 52.41 14.01
C ASP A 559 -12.51 53.10 13.54
N PHE A 560 -12.61 54.20 12.77
CA PHE A 560 -11.49 54.87 12.10
C PHE A 560 -11.32 56.36 12.46
N LEU A 561 -12.09 56.92 13.40
CA LEU A 561 -12.00 58.35 13.76
C LEU A 561 -10.68 58.79 14.40
N GLU A 562 -9.94 57.88 15.03
CA GLU A 562 -8.92 58.20 16.05
C GLU A 562 -7.72 59.04 15.56
N LYS A 563 -7.61 59.36 14.26
CA LYS A 563 -6.51 60.15 13.66
C LYS A 563 -6.93 61.12 12.52
N SER A 564 -8.21 61.42 12.31
CA SER A 564 -8.63 62.32 11.21
C SER A 564 -8.55 63.80 11.59
N GLU A 565 -7.71 64.59 10.91
CA GLU A 565 -7.65 66.06 11.08
C GLU A 565 -8.89 66.78 10.50
N ASP A 566 -9.59 66.16 9.54
CA ASP A 566 -10.80 66.68 8.90
C ASP A 566 -12.00 66.67 9.86
N LYS A 567 -12.16 67.78 10.61
CA LYS A 567 -13.30 68.04 11.52
C LYS A 567 -14.69 68.04 10.85
N GLU A 568 -14.75 67.90 9.52
CA GLU A 568 -16.00 67.92 8.75
C GLU A 568 -16.51 66.52 8.32
N GLY A 569 -15.75 65.44 8.49
CA GLY A 569 -16.21 64.06 8.22
C GLY A 569 -16.47 63.68 6.75
N ASN A 570 -16.08 64.53 5.78
CA ASN A 570 -16.36 64.32 4.34
C ASN A 570 -15.30 63.48 3.60
N ALA A 571 -14.16 63.21 4.22
CA ALA A 571 -13.06 62.44 3.64
C ALA A 571 -12.52 61.44 4.67
N LEU A 572 -12.17 60.24 4.23
CA LEU A 572 -11.58 59.20 5.06
C LEU A 572 -10.58 58.39 4.26
N ALA A 573 -9.43 58.04 4.84
CA ALA A 573 -8.46 57.16 4.19
C ALA A 573 -8.08 55.96 5.05
N PHE A 574 -8.02 54.83 4.36
CA PHE A 574 -7.66 53.51 4.85
C PHE A 574 -6.26 53.20 4.33
N HIS A 575 -5.34 52.88 5.23
CA HIS A 575 -4.00 52.41 4.89
C HIS A 575 -3.92 50.95 5.28
N PHE A 576 -3.82 50.07 4.29
CA PHE A 576 -3.63 48.65 4.54
C PHE A 576 -2.27 48.40 5.18
N LEU A 577 -2.21 47.41 6.09
CA LEU A 577 -0.97 47.02 6.78
C LEU A 577 0.12 46.54 5.81
N SER A 578 -0.28 46.11 4.61
CA SER A 578 0.57 45.71 3.48
C SER A 578 1.07 46.87 2.61
N GLY A 579 0.86 48.13 3.02
CA GLY A 579 1.36 49.32 2.31
C GLY A 579 0.33 50.18 1.55
N PRO A 580 -0.67 49.64 0.79
CA PRO A 580 -1.50 50.48 -0.06
C PRO A 580 -2.45 51.41 0.70
N ARG A 581 -2.95 52.44 0.01
CA ARG A 581 -3.78 53.50 0.58
C ARG A 581 -4.99 53.81 -0.31
N VAL A 582 -6.18 53.72 0.28
CA VAL A 582 -7.46 54.00 -0.39
C VAL A 582 -8.14 55.17 0.31
N THR A 583 -8.55 56.18 -0.45
CA THR A 583 -9.28 57.36 0.05
C THR A 583 -10.73 57.34 -0.44
N VAL A 584 -11.68 57.53 0.46
CA VAL A 584 -13.10 57.76 0.17
C VAL A 584 -13.43 59.23 0.39
N LEU A 585 -14.07 59.84 -0.61
CA LEU A 585 -14.50 61.24 -0.60
C LEU A 585 -16.02 61.29 -0.80
N ALA A 586 -16.75 61.81 0.20
CA ALA A 586 -18.16 62.10 0.09
C ALA A 586 -18.37 63.48 -0.56
N SER A 587 -19.27 63.56 -1.53
CA SER A 587 -19.61 64.84 -2.18
C SER A 587 -20.59 65.64 -1.33
N LYS A 588 -20.21 66.86 -0.92
CA LYS A 588 -21.09 67.78 -0.17
C LYS A 588 -22.34 68.22 -0.96
N THR A 589 -22.32 68.16 -2.28
CA THR A 589 -23.35 68.74 -3.17
C THR A 589 -24.01 67.74 -4.11
N SER A 590 -23.65 66.46 -4.05
CA SER A 590 -24.29 65.41 -4.84
C SER A 590 -24.29 64.08 -4.10
N GLN A 591 -25.21 63.18 -4.47
CA GLN A 591 -25.39 61.88 -3.82
C GLN A 591 -24.35 60.87 -4.33
N ARG A 592 -23.06 61.21 -4.21
CA ARG A 592 -21.93 60.51 -4.83
C ARG A 592 -20.75 60.36 -3.87
N TYR A 593 -20.16 59.17 -3.87
CA TYR A 593 -18.96 58.84 -3.10
C TYR A 593 -17.87 58.37 -4.06
N ARG A 594 -16.71 59.03 -4.05
CA ARG A 594 -15.55 58.65 -4.87
C ARG A 594 -14.55 57.88 -4.03
N ILE A 595 -14.20 56.68 -4.48
CA ILE A 595 -13.14 55.84 -3.92
C ILE A 595 -11.94 55.93 -4.86
N GLN A 596 -10.74 56.18 -4.33
CA GLN A 596 -9.52 56.33 -5.13
C GLN A 596 -8.31 55.69 -4.47
N SER A 597 -7.44 55.08 -5.29
CA SER A 597 -6.24 54.32 -4.89
C SER A 597 -5.19 54.34 -6.01
N GLU A 598 -3.93 54.00 -5.70
CA GLU A 598 -2.86 53.85 -6.70
C GLU A 598 -2.87 52.49 -7.40
N SER A 599 -3.41 51.46 -6.74
CA SER A 599 -3.69 50.12 -7.31
C SER A 599 -5.20 49.93 -7.48
N PHE A 600 -5.61 49.13 -8.46
CA PHE A 600 -7.01 48.95 -8.84
C PHE A 600 -7.73 47.96 -7.90
N GLU A 601 -7.05 46.87 -7.60
CA GLU A 601 -7.47 45.77 -6.73
C GLU A 601 -7.85 46.22 -5.31
N ASP A 602 -7.12 47.18 -4.74
CA ASP A 602 -7.30 47.65 -3.35
C ASP A 602 -8.65 48.37 -3.13
N ILE A 603 -9.28 48.87 -4.20
CA ILE A 603 -10.57 49.55 -4.13
C ILE A 603 -11.68 48.58 -3.69
N TRP A 604 -11.51 47.26 -3.96
CA TRP A 604 -12.52 46.23 -3.68
C TRP A 604 -13.01 46.23 -2.23
N LEU A 605 -12.12 46.00 -1.25
CA LEU A 605 -12.52 45.79 0.15
C LEU A 605 -13.25 47.03 0.71
N VAL A 606 -12.77 48.22 0.35
CA VAL A 606 -13.38 49.49 0.79
C VAL A 606 -14.72 49.74 0.08
N ALA A 607 -14.84 49.39 -1.21
CA ALA A 607 -16.11 49.49 -1.93
C ALA A 607 -17.17 48.51 -1.39
N LYS A 608 -16.78 47.26 -1.08
CA LYS A 608 -17.64 46.26 -0.45
C LYS A 608 -18.16 46.75 0.90
N GLU A 609 -17.26 47.18 1.78
CA GLU A 609 -17.63 47.61 3.13
C GLU A 609 -18.45 48.92 3.11
N LEU A 610 -18.16 49.86 2.19
CA LEU A 610 -18.96 51.07 2.00
C LEU A 610 -20.42 50.74 1.64
N VAL A 611 -20.63 49.87 0.63
CA VAL A 611 -21.96 49.42 0.21
C VAL A 611 -22.68 48.70 1.37
N GLN A 612 -22.05 47.69 1.98
CA GLN A 612 -22.65 46.92 3.06
C GLN A 612 -22.98 47.78 4.29
N ARG A 613 -22.13 48.76 4.65
CA ARG A 613 -22.39 49.66 5.78
C ARG A 613 -23.49 50.67 5.47
N PHE A 614 -23.59 51.20 4.25
CA PHE A 614 -24.74 52.03 3.86
C PHE A 614 -26.05 51.24 3.90
N ASP A 615 -26.09 50.01 3.37
CA ASP A 615 -27.28 49.16 3.42
C ASP A 615 -27.71 48.90 4.88
N ARG A 616 -26.75 48.53 5.76
CA ARG A 616 -26.99 48.38 7.22
C ARG A 616 -27.45 49.68 7.89
N HIS A 617 -26.90 50.83 7.49
CA HIS A 617 -27.21 52.13 8.08
C HIS A 617 -28.64 52.59 7.72
N PHE A 618 -29.00 52.59 6.44
CA PHE A 618 -30.34 52.97 6.00
C PHE A 618 -31.41 51.97 6.43
N ALA A 619 -31.08 50.67 6.51
CA ALA A 619 -31.99 49.66 7.11
C ALA A 619 -32.27 49.94 8.59
N LYS A 620 -31.26 50.35 9.39
CA LYS A 620 -31.47 50.79 10.79
C LYS A 620 -32.34 52.05 10.90
N GLN A 621 -32.29 52.93 9.90
CA GLN A 621 -33.18 54.10 9.79
C GLN A 621 -34.58 53.75 9.24
N GLY A 622 -34.89 52.48 8.96
CA GLY A 622 -36.17 52.02 8.44
C GLY A 622 -36.40 52.29 6.94
N ILE A 623 -35.37 52.78 6.23
CA ILE A 623 -35.44 53.20 4.83
C ILE A 623 -35.29 51.97 3.92
N LYS A 624 -36.42 51.48 3.38
CA LYS A 624 -36.51 50.26 2.56
C LYS A 624 -36.27 50.47 1.06
N ASP A 625 -36.22 51.71 0.59
CA ASP A 625 -36.06 52.08 -0.82
C ASP A 625 -34.64 52.52 -1.18
N PHE A 626 -33.67 52.34 -0.27
CA PHE A 626 -32.26 52.68 -0.52
C PHE A 626 -31.67 51.83 -1.67
N ARG A 627 -30.88 52.47 -2.54
CA ARG A 627 -30.12 51.83 -3.60
C ARG A 627 -28.77 52.52 -3.81
N ASN A 628 -27.72 51.71 -3.86
CA ASN A 628 -26.43 52.03 -4.47
C ASN A 628 -26.53 51.79 -6.00
N SER A 629 -25.76 52.54 -6.78
CA SER A 629 -25.71 52.41 -8.24
C SER A 629 -24.35 52.85 -8.81
N PHE A 630 -24.01 52.36 -10.01
CA PHE A 630 -22.77 52.74 -10.70
C PHE A 630 -23.10 53.27 -12.11
N ALA A 631 -22.73 54.53 -12.37
CA ALA A 631 -23.01 55.23 -13.63
C ALA A 631 -21.77 55.43 -14.52
N GLY A 632 -20.63 54.83 -14.17
CA GLY A 632 -19.39 54.90 -14.95
C GLY A 632 -19.29 53.80 -16.02
N PRO A 633 -18.29 53.88 -16.92
CA PRO A 633 -17.89 52.72 -17.71
C PRO A 633 -17.27 51.64 -16.82
N ILE A 634 -17.43 50.37 -17.20
CA ILE A 634 -16.78 49.26 -16.50
C ILE A 634 -15.26 49.30 -16.79
N PRO A 635 -14.38 49.29 -15.77
CA PRO A 635 -12.92 49.36 -15.91
C PRO A 635 -12.32 48.02 -16.38
N LEU A 636 -12.64 47.64 -17.63
CA LEU A 636 -12.19 46.39 -18.23
C LEU A 636 -10.72 46.41 -18.67
N ALA A 637 -10.14 47.59 -18.92
CA ALA A 637 -8.74 47.69 -19.33
C ALA A 637 -7.81 47.37 -18.15
N GLU A 638 -8.07 48.01 -17.02
CA GLU A 638 -7.37 47.85 -15.74
C GLU A 638 -7.51 46.42 -15.21
N TYR A 639 -8.70 45.83 -15.33
CA TYR A 639 -8.96 44.43 -15.02
C TYR A 639 -8.19 43.46 -15.93
N PHE A 640 -7.99 43.80 -17.21
CA PHE A 640 -7.23 42.96 -18.14
C PHE A 640 -5.71 43.07 -17.96
N GLU A 641 -5.19 44.13 -17.31
CA GLU A 641 -3.79 44.20 -16.87
C GLU A 641 -3.50 43.16 -15.77
N THR A 642 -4.40 42.97 -14.80
CA THR A 642 -4.21 41.96 -13.72
C THR A 642 -4.36 40.52 -14.22
N VAL A 643 -5.26 40.28 -15.18
CA VAL A 643 -5.40 38.99 -15.87
C VAL A 643 -4.13 38.60 -16.64
N ASP A 644 -3.51 39.53 -17.38
CA ASP A 644 -2.26 39.23 -18.09
C ASP A 644 -1.11 38.95 -17.13
N HIS A 645 -0.95 39.75 -16.09
CA HIS A 645 0.12 39.56 -15.10
C HIS A 645 0.03 38.19 -14.39
N HIS A 646 -1.18 37.74 -14.08
CA HIS A 646 -1.42 36.40 -13.55
C HIS A 646 -1.02 35.31 -14.55
N PHE A 647 -1.49 35.42 -15.79
CA PHE A 647 -1.19 34.46 -16.86
C PHE A 647 0.32 34.38 -17.17
N GLU A 648 1.04 35.51 -17.19
CA GLU A 648 2.50 35.54 -17.36
C GLU A 648 3.25 34.79 -16.25
N LEU A 649 2.77 34.85 -15.00
CA LEU A 649 3.32 34.10 -13.87
C LEU A 649 3.00 32.60 -13.96
N ARG A 650 1.81 32.20 -14.46
CA ARG A 650 1.50 30.80 -14.79
C ARG A 650 2.41 30.26 -15.89
N VAL A 651 2.58 31.01 -16.99
CA VAL A 651 3.47 30.66 -18.11
C VAL A 651 4.94 30.60 -17.65
N SER A 652 5.32 31.35 -16.63
CA SER A 652 6.65 31.28 -16.03
C SER A 652 6.81 30.06 -15.10
N ALA A 653 5.76 29.68 -14.35
CA ALA A 653 5.75 28.46 -13.55
C ALA A 653 5.92 27.19 -14.42
N GLU A 654 5.21 27.11 -15.56
CA GLU A 654 5.34 26.01 -16.53
C GLU A 654 6.78 25.88 -17.04
N LYS A 655 7.41 26.99 -17.46
CA LYS A 655 8.82 27.01 -17.89
C LYS A 655 9.79 26.56 -16.81
N TYR A 656 9.59 26.98 -15.56
CA TYR A 656 10.43 26.52 -14.44
C TYR A 656 10.24 25.03 -14.17
N GLN A 657 9.00 24.52 -14.23
CA GLN A 657 8.70 23.10 -14.08
C GLN A 657 9.36 22.25 -15.18
N ASP A 658 9.29 22.68 -16.45
CA ASP A 658 9.96 22.01 -17.57
C ASP A 658 11.48 21.98 -17.38
N LEU A 659 12.11 23.12 -17.12
CA LEU A 659 13.57 23.23 -16.90
C LEU A 659 14.03 22.38 -15.70
N LEU A 660 13.27 22.39 -14.61
CA LEU A 660 13.53 21.55 -13.44
C LEU A 660 13.40 20.06 -13.79
N SER A 661 12.42 19.68 -14.63
CA SER A 661 12.24 18.31 -15.10
C SER A 661 13.43 17.84 -15.96
N GLU A 662 13.95 18.68 -16.87
CA GLU A 662 15.14 18.39 -17.66
C GLU A 662 16.36 18.14 -16.76
N ARG A 663 16.62 19.05 -15.81
CA ARG A 663 17.77 18.93 -14.89
C ARG A 663 17.61 17.74 -13.95
N ALA A 664 16.39 17.41 -13.51
CA ALA A 664 16.11 16.20 -12.75
C ALA A 664 16.28 14.91 -13.58
N VAL A 665 16.00 14.91 -14.89
CA VAL A 665 16.33 13.79 -15.79
C VAL A 665 17.85 13.66 -15.96
N GLN A 666 18.56 14.77 -16.19
CA GLN A 666 20.03 14.81 -16.30
C GLN A 666 20.71 14.30 -15.02
N PHE A 667 20.29 14.80 -13.85
CA PHE A 667 20.83 14.40 -12.55
C PHE A 667 20.63 12.89 -12.30
N ARG A 668 19.41 12.36 -12.55
CA ARG A 668 19.13 10.92 -12.45
C ARG A 668 19.89 10.09 -13.48
N ALA A 669 20.32 10.64 -14.62
CA ALA A 669 21.18 9.95 -15.58
C ALA A 669 22.64 9.88 -15.08
N ILE A 670 23.17 10.98 -14.53
CA ILE A 670 24.51 11.04 -13.93
C ILE A 670 24.60 10.10 -12.72
N GLN A 671 23.62 10.13 -11.82
CA GLN A 671 23.54 9.21 -10.67
C GLN A 671 23.54 7.74 -11.10
N ARG A 672 22.73 7.35 -12.10
CA ARG A 672 22.70 5.97 -12.63
C ARG A 672 24.04 5.57 -13.26
N ARG A 673 24.76 6.50 -13.89
CA ARG A 673 26.11 6.26 -14.42
C ARG A 673 27.14 6.08 -13.30
N LEU A 674 27.09 6.90 -12.25
CA LEU A 674 27.94 6.79 -11.06
C LEU A 674 27.69 5.48 -10.30
N LEU A 675 26.43 5.11 -10.04
CA LEU A 675 26.08 3.81 -9.42
C LEU A 675 26.60 2.62 -10.24
N THR A 676 26.57 2.71 -11.57
CA THR A 676 27.14 1.68 -12.45
C THR A 676 28.67 1.60 -12.32
N ARG A 677 29.36 2.72 -12.06
CA ARG A 677 30.81 2.75 -11.79
C ARG A 677 31.15 2.24 -10.39
N PHE A 678 30.41 2.64 -9.36
CA PHE A 678 30.63 2.18 -7.98
C PHE A 678 30.32 0.69 -7.75
N LYS A 679 29.54 0.06 -8.65
CA LYS A 679 29.29 -1.38 -8.64
C LYS A 679 30.41 -2.21 -9.31
N ASP A 680 31.33 -1.57 -10.04
CA ASP A 680 32.49 -2.24 -10.60
C ASP A 680 33.51 -2.59 -9.50
N LYS A 681 34.11 -3.78 -9.58
CA LYS A 681 35.18 -4.19 -8.64
C LYS A 681 36.54 -3.61 -9.03
N THR A 682 36.66 -3.08 -10.23
CA THR A 682 37.87 -2.39 -10.72
C THR A 682 37.71 -0.87 -10.54
N PRO A 683 38.73 -0.16 -10.00
CA PRO A 683 38.63 1.28 -9.75
C PRO A 683 38.75 2.07 -11.06
N ALA A 684 37.65 2.21 -11.77
CA ALA A 684 37.55 3.06 -12.96
C ALA A 684 37.50 4.55 -12.57
N PRO A 685 38.28 5.44 -13.20
CA PRO A 685 38.25 6.87 -12.91
C PRO A 685 36.86 7.46 -13.22
N LEU A 686 36.38 8.37 -12.37
CA LEU A 686 35.03 8.94 -12.47
C LEU A 686 34.86 9.95 -13.62
N GLN A 687 35.92 10.33 -14.33
CA GLN A 687 35.88 11.18 -15.53
C GLN A 687 35.07 12.48 -15.32
N ASN A 688 35.27 13.12 -14.17
CA ASN A 688 34.61 14.37 -13.74
C ASN A 688 33.07 14.29 -13.62
N LEU A 689 32.48 13.08 -13.57
CA LEU A 689 31.04 12.87 -13.37
C LEU A 689 30.55 13.36 -12.00
N ASP A 690 31.44 13.39 -11.00
CA ASP A 690 31.24 14.02 -9.70
C ASP A 690 31.09 15.54 -9.80
N THR A 691 31.99 16.19 -10.54
CA THR A 691 31.97 17.64 -10.81
C THR A 691 30.73 18.01 -11.65
N LEU A 692 30.36 17.16 -12.60
CA LEU A 692 29.13 17.32 -13.39
C LEU A 692 27.86 17.12 -12.53
N MET A 693 27.88 16.17 -11.59
CA MET A 693 26.77 15.95 -10.65
C MET A 693 26.56 17.17 -9.76
N GLU A 694 27.64 17.73 -9.20
CA GLU A 694 27.62 18.95 -8.39
C GLU A 694 27.13 20.17 -9.19
N GLY A 695 27.62 20.34 -10.42
CA GLY A 695 27.15 21.40 -11.32
C GLY A 695 25.66 21.27 -11.68
N THR A 696 25.16 20.05 -11.89
CA THR A 696 23.73 19.81 -12.13
C THR A 696 22.90 19.99 -10.87
N TYR A 697 23.42 19.59 -9.69
CA TYR A 697 22.74 19.76 -8.40
C TYR A 697 22.48 21.24 -8.10
N ARG A 698 23.50 22.10 -8.24
CA ARG A 698 23.35 23.55 -8.06
C ARG A 698 22.33 24.18 -9.02
N GLN A 699 22.22 23.67 -10.25
CA GLN A 699 21.19 24.11 -11.20
C GLN A 699 19.78 23.65 -10.78
N VAL A 700 19.63 22.44 -10.23
CA VAL A 700 18.34 21.94 -9.70
C VAL A 700 17.89 22.78 -8.50
N ILE A 701 18.79 23.11 -7.57
CA ILE A 701 18.47 23.96 -6.41
C ILE A 701 18.07 25.38 -6.88
N ALA A 702 18.90 26.05 -7.68
CA ALA A 702 18.59 27.41 -8.14
C ALA A 702 17.29 27.50 -8.99
N LEU A 703 16.92 26.44 -9.72
CA LEU A 703 15.63 26.37 -10.41
C LEU A 703 14.46 26.10 -9.46
N ALA A 704 14.67 25.34 -8.38
CA ALA A 704 13.65 25.11 -7.36
C ALA A 704 13.37 26.39 -6.55
N ASP A 705 14.42 27.12 -6.16
CA ASP A 705 14.31 28.41 -5.47
C ASP A 705 13.54 29.43 -6.33
N ALA A 706 13.93 29.59 -7.62
CA ALA A 706 13.25 30.48 -8.55
C ALA A 706 11.80 30.06 -8.87
N ALA A 707 11.50 28.75 -8.88
CA ALA A 707 10.15 28.24 -9.03
C ALA A 707 9.28 28.57 -7.80
N GLU A 708 9.85 28.51 -6.60
CA GLU A 708 9.19 28.84 -5.34
C GLU A 708 8.92 30.36 -5.23
N GLU A 709 9.89 31.21 -5.60
CA GLU A 709 9.68 32.67 -5.73
C GLU A 709 8.54 32.98 -6.71
N ASN A 710 8.56 32.37 -7.91
CA ASN A 710 7.49 32.53 -8.89
C ASN A 710 6.14 32.02 -8.37
N ARG A 711 6.12 30.94 -7.57
CA ARG A 711 4.90 30.40 -6.94
C ARG A 711 4.36 31.35 -5.87
N ALA A 712 5.21 32.01 -5.10
CA ALA A 712 4.81 33.05 -4.14
C ALA A 712 4.20 34.26 -4.87
N CYS A 713 4.84 34.75 -5.93
CA CYS A 713 4.31 35.81 -6.78
C CYS A 713 2.98 35.44 -7.45
N LEU A 714 2.84 34.20 -7.95
CA LEU A 714 1.60 33.73 -8.57
C LEU A 714 0.43 33.71 -7.57
N ASN A 715 0.64 33.22 -6.34
CA ASN A 715 -0.38 33.28 -5.29
C ASN A 715 -0.80 34.73 -4.97
N GLN A 716 0.16 35.66 -4.88
CA GLN A 716 -0.12 37.08 -4.65
C GLN A 716 -0.90 37.71 -5.82
N ALA A 717 -0.50 37.42 -7.07
CA ALA A 717 -1.19 37.89 -8.28
C ALA A 717 -2.61 37.33 -8.37
N PHE A 718 -2.82 36.06 -8.00
CA PHE A 718 -4.14 35.43 -7.97
C PHE A 718 -5.06 36.09 -6.95
N VAL A 719 -4.57 36.43 -5.74
CA VAL A 719 -5.37 37.15 -4.74
C VAL A 719 -5.71 38.58 -5.20
N ARG A 720 -4.79 39.28 -5.85
CA ARG A 720 -5.07 40.59 -6.50
C ARG A 720 -6.10 40.48 -7.63
N LEU A 721 -5.99 39.45 -8.46
CA LEU A 721 -6.95 39.14 -9.51
C LEU A 721 -8.33 38.84 -8.92
N ARG A 722 -8.45 38.02 -7.87
CA ARG A 722 -9.71 37.79 -7.15
C ARG A 722 -10.35 39.09 -6.66
N SER A 723 -9.57 40.00 -6.06
CA SER A 723 -10.07 41.33 -5.64
C SER A 723 -10.60 42.15 -6.83
N ALA A 724 -9.85 42.19 -7.93
CA ALA A 724 -10.24 42.88 -9.16
C ALA A 724 -11.52 42.27 -9.79
N THR A 725 -11.67 40.94 -9.75
CA THR A 725 -12.85 40.21 -10.23
C THR A 725 -14.08 40.45 -9.34
N HIS A 726 -13.93 40.42 -8.01
CA HIS A 726 -15.00 40.77 -7.09
C HIS A 726 -15.47 42.22 -7.29
N LEU A 727 -14.53 43.17 -7.49
CA LEU A 727 -14.85 44.56 -7.82
C LEU A 727 -15.60 44.67 -9.15
N LEU A 728 -15.17 43.94 -10.19
CA LEU A 728 -15.87 43.86 -11.47
C LEU A 728 -17.32 43.36 -11.30
N ILE A 729 -17.54 42.29 -10.53
CA ILE A 729 -18.88 41.75 -10.23
C ILE A 729 -19.74 42.83 -9.54
N LEU A 730 -19.23 43.50 -8.50
CA LEU A 730 -19.95 44.55 -7.80
C LEU A 730 -20.32 45.71 -8.73
N LEU A 731 -19.40 46.17 -9.58
CA LEU A 731 -19.67 47.26 -10.53
C LEU A 731 -20.74 46.86 -11.57
N VAL A 732 -20.69 45.63 -12.10
CA VAL A 732 -21.73 45.09 -13.01
C VAL A 732 -23.08 44.99 -12.31
N SER A 733 -23.09 44.54 -11.04
CA SER A 733 -24.29 44.41 -10.21
C SER A 733 -24.96 45.76 -9.92
N LEU A 734 -24.16 46.77 -9.53
CA LEU A 734 -24.59 48.16 -9.31
C LEU A 734 -24.95 48.92 -10.59
N TRP A 735 -24.48 48.47 -11.76
CA TRP A 735 -24.79 49.07 -13.07
C TRP A 735 -26.11 48.55 -13.65
N GLN A 736 -26.38 47.24 -13.54
CA GLN A 736 -27.58 46.61 -14.11
C GLN A 736 -28.72 46.34 -13.10
N GLY A 737 -28.49 46.58 -11.80
CA GLY A 737 -29.45 46.27 -10.75
C GLY A 737 -29.78 44.78 -10.72
N LEU A 738 -28.75 43.94 -10.59
CA LEU A 738 -28.90 42.49 -10.53
C LEU A 738 -29.52 42.05 -9.19
N ASN A 739 -30.29 40.96 -9.20
CA ASN A 739 -30.76 40.35 -7.96
C ASN A 739 -29.66 39.46 -7.33
N THR A 740 -29.88 39.01 -6.10
CA THR A 740 -28.94 38.16 -5.35
C THR A 740 -28.57 36.88 -6.09
N GLU A 741 -29.52 36.25 -6.78
CA GLU A 741 -29.31 35.03 -7.58
C GLU A 741 -28.41 35.30 -8.79
N GLN A 742 -28.66 36.38 -9.55
CA GLN A 742 -27.83 36.77 -10.70
C GLN A 742 -26.42 37.18 -10.27
N ASN A 743 -26.28 37.79 -9.08
CA ASN A 743 -24.99 38.07 -8.49
C ASN A 743 -24.23 36.79 -8.10
N ALA A 744 -24.92 35.81 -7.49
CA ALA A 744 -24.34 34.50 -7.15
C ALA A 744 -23.95 33.69 -8.40
N ILE A 745 -24.72 33.76 -9.48
CA ILE A 745 -24.36 33.15 -10.78
C ILE A 745 -23.09 33.80 -11.34
N LEU A 746 -22.95 35.13 -11.30
CA LEU A 746 -21.72 35.82 -11.73
C LEU A 746 -20.52 35.47 -10.86
N GLU A 747 -20.70 35.42 -9.54
CA GLU A 747 -19.65 35.05 -8.60
C GLU A 747 -19.15 33.62 -8.85
N ALA A 748 -20.06 32.64 -9.00
CA ALA A 748 -19.69 31.27 -9.38
C ALA A 748 -19.07 31.16 -10.80
N THR A 749 -19.41 32.06 -11.72
CA THR A 749 -18.89 32.07 -13.10
C THR A 749 -17.46 32.64 -13.18
N LEU A 750 -17.16 33.70 -12.41
CA LEU A 750 -15.90 34.44 -12.52
C LEU A 750 -14.90 34.13 -11.38
N LEU A 751 -15.35 33.51 -10.28
CA LEU A 751 -14.50 33.11 -9.15
C LEU A 751 -14.63 31.59 -8.82
N PRO A 752 -14.47 30.69 -9.81
CA PRO A 752 -14.72 29.25 -9.62
C PRO A 752 -13.70 28.53 -8.72
N LEU A 753 -12.52 29.12 -8.46
CA LEU A 753 -11.42 28.51 -7.72
C LEU A 753 -10.99 29.37 -6.52
N LEU A 754 -10.64 28.72 -5.40
CA LEU A 754 -10.04 29.39 -4.23
C LEU A 754 -8.50 29.48 -4.30
N GLN A 755 -7.87 28.66 -5.13
CA GLN A 755 -6.44 28.72 -5.47
C GLN A 755 -6.23 28.06 -6.84
N ASP A 756 -5.26 28.54 -7.61
CA ASP A 756 -4.79 27.89 -8.83
C ASP A 756 -4.04 26.58 -8.52
N THR A 757 -4.22 25.57 -9.37
CA THR A 757 -3.50 24.28 -9.29
C THR A 757 -2.71 24.02 -10.58
N PRO A 758 -1.67 23.15 -10.58
CA PRO A 758 -0.89 22.85 -11.78
C PRO A 758 -1.70 22.23 -12.94
N GLN A 759 -2.86 21.64 -12.65
CA GLN A 759 -3.74 21.01 -13.64
C GLN A 759 -4.96 21.86 -14.02
N LEU A 760 -5.37 22.77 -13.15
CA LEU A 760 -6.55 23.61 -13.31
C LEU A 760 -6.34 24.96 -12.63
N GLY A 761 -6.33 26.02 -13.43
CA GLY A 761 -6.30 27.40 -12.97
C GLY A 761 -7.46 28.24 -13.52
N TRP A 762 -7.40 29.52 -13.19
CA TRP A 762 -8.52 30.45 -13.34
C TRP A 762 -8.94 30.71 -14.79
N GLU A 763 -8.00 30.92 -15.71
CA GLU A 763 -8.29 31.37 -17.08
C GLU A 763 -9.15 30.38 -17.87
N GLU A 764 -8.78 29.09 -17.89
CA GLU A 764 -9.54 28.03 -18.56
C GLU A 764 -10.89 27.75 -17.87
N SER A 765 -10.94 27.86 -16.54
CA SER A 765 -12.16 27.67 -15.75
C SER A 765 -13.20 28.76 -16.06
N VAL A 766 -12.76 30.02 -16.08
CA VAL A 766 -13.63 31.17 -16.37
C VAL A 766 -13.97 31.24 -17.86
N ASP A 767 -13.06 30.91 -18.78
CA ASP A 767 -13.41 30.87 -20.21
C ASP A 767 -14.49 29.81 -20.48
N ALA A 768 -14.42 28.64 -19.84
CA ALA A 768 -15.44 27.60 -19.95
C ALA A 768 -16.79 28.05 -19.35
N ALA A 769 -16.79 28.61 -18.14
CA ALA A 769 -17.99 29.07 -17.46
C ALA A 769 -18.67 30.24 -18.19
N VAL A 770 -17.91 31.26 -18.61
CA VAL A 770 -18.42 32.39 -19.39
C VAL A 770 -18.88 31.93 -20.77
N SER A 771 -18.17 31.02 -21.44
CA SER A 771 -18.62 30.44 -22.72
C SER A 771 -19.95 29.69 -22.57
N HIS A 772 -20.16 28.97 -21.47
CA HIS A 772 -21.42 28.31 -21.17
C HIS A 772 -22.55 29.33 -20.94
N LEU A 773 -22.34 30.32 -20.07
CA LEU A 773 -23.32 31.37 -19.76
C LEU A 773 -23.69 32.22 -20.99
N LEU A 774 -22.72 32.52 -21.85
CA LEU A 774 -22.93 33.19 -23.14
C LEU A 774 -23.71 32.33 -24.15
N ARG A 775 -23.68 31.00 -24.02
CA ARG A 775 -24.40 30.05 -24.88
C ARG A 775 -25.84 29.86 -24.43
N THR A 776 -26.06 29.60 -23.14
CA THR A 776 -27.37 29.21 -22.58
C THR A 776 -28.26 30.41 -22.26
N CYS A 777 -27.77 31.38 -21.49
CA CYS A 777 -28.60 32.49 -21.00
C CYS A 777 -28.63 33.70 -21.96
N LEU A 778 -27.53 33.95 -22.69
CA LEU A 778 -27.30 35.22 -23.38
C LEU A 778 -27.17 35.12 -24.91
N SER A 779 -27.31 33.93 -25.52
CA SER A 779 -27.31 33.82 -26.99
C SER A 779 -28.70 34.06 -27.57
N ARG A 780 -28.77 34.78 -28.69
CA ARG A 780 -30.01 34.95 -29.49
C ARG A 780 -30.00 34.16 -30.81
N SER A 781 -28.95 33.36 -31.06
CA SER A 781 -28.82 32.61 -32.32
C SER A 781 -28.43 31.13 -32.06
N PRO A 782 -29.11 30.17 -32.71
CA PRO A 782 -28.80 28.76 -32.58
C PRO A 782 -27.50 28.37 -33.30
N LYS A 783 -27.01 29.19 -34.25
CA LYS A 783 -25.72 28.96 -34.91
C LYS A 783 -24.56 29.22 -33.95
N ASP A 784 -24.63 30.27 -33.15
CA ASP A 784 -23.62 30.57 -32.11
C ASP A 784 -23.65 29.52 -30.98
N GLN A 785 -24.83 28.95 -30.71
CA GLN A 785 -24.97 27.85 -29.75
C GLN A 785 -24.31 26.56 -30.25
N ALA A 786 -24.47 26.22 -31.53
CA ALA A 786 -23.90 25.00 -32.12
C ALA A 786 -22.38 25.09 -32.39
N LEU A 787 -21.86 26.25 -32.83
CA LEU A 787 -20.46 26.42 -33.25
C LEU A 787 -19.41 26.24 -32.14
N SER A 788 -19.83 26.15 -30.87
CA SER A 788 -18.94 26.01 -29.71
C SER A 788 -19.09 24.69 -28.96
N LEU A 789 -19.73 23.67 -29.55
CA LEU A 789 -19.99 22.36 -28.92
C LEU A 789 -18.76 21.46 -28.73
N SER A 790 -17.57 21.90 -29.13
CA SER A 790 -16.33 21.27 -28.65
C SER A 790 -16.11 21.65 -27.19
N THR A 791 -16.47 20.76 -26.26
CA THR A 791 -16.01 20.80 -24.86
C THR A 791 -14.50 20.52 -24.85
N SER A 792 -13.71 21.55 -25.16
CA SER A 792 -12.26 21.52 -25.07
C SER A 792 -11.86 21.13 -23.66
N GLN A 793 -10.94 20.18 -23.53
CA GLN A 793 -10.40 19.78 -22.23
C GLN A 793 -9.91 21.02 -21.49
N LEU A 794 -10.26 21.14 -20.21
CA LEU A 794 -9.74 22.19 -19.33
C LEU A 794 -8.22 22.03 -19.30
N SER A 795 -7.55 23.02 -19.88
CA SER A 795 -6.12 23.02 -20.16
C SER A 795 -5.68 24.46 -20.37
N MET A 796 -4.46 24.78 -19.98
CA MET A 796 -3.97 26.14 -19.96
C MET A 796 -4.03 26.79 -21.37
N PRO A 797 -4.63 27.99 -21.52
CA PRO A 797 -4.75 28.64 -22.82
C PRO A 797 -3.39 29.15 -23.32
N LYS A 798 -3.27 29.40 -24.63
CA LYS A 798 -2.05 29.96 -25.24
C LYS A 798 -1.95 31.48 -25.09
N ASP A 799 -3.08 32.15 -24.96
CA ASP A 799 -3.19 33.59 -24.75
C ASP A 799 -4.46 33.94 -23.95
N THR A 800 -4.51 35.15 -23.39
CA THR A 800 -5.69 35.69 -22.70
C THR A 800 -6.72 36.28 -23.67
N VAL A 801 -6.42 36.35 -24.98
CA VAL A 801 -7.18 37.13 -25.98
C VAL A 801 -8.60 36.59 -26.15
N ARG A 802 -8.79 35.27 -26.07
CA ARG A 802 -10.12 34.63 -26.11
C ARG A 802 -10.95 34.99 -24.86
N LEU A 803 -10.38 34.77 -23.67
CA LEU A 803 -11.03 35.04 -22.38
C LEU A 803 -11.48 36.50 -22.27
N LYS A 804 -10.60 37.45 -22.62
CA LYS A 804 -10.92 38.88 -22.64
C LYS A 804 -12.11 39.20 -23.53
N LYS A 805 -12.16 38.65 -24.75
CA LYS A 805 -13.29 38.84 -25.69
C LYS A 805 -14.60 38.26 -25.15
N HIS A 806 -14.55 37.14 -24.43
CA HIS A 806 -15.72 36.56 -23.79
C HIS A 806 -16.21 37.39 -22.60
N ILE A 807 -15.30 37.92 -21.77
CA ILE A 807 -15.66 38.82 -20.66
C ILE A 807 -16.22 40.15 -21.19
N THR A 808 -15.62 40.79 -22.22
CA THR A 808 -16.21 41.98 -22.83
C THR A 808 -17.61 41.68 -23.38
N LEU A 809 -17.80 40.54 -24.07
CA LEU A 809 -19.09 40.13 -24.63
C LEU A 809 -20.16 39.84 -23.55
N LEU A 810 -19.76 39.33 -22.38
CA LEU A 810 -20.64 39.15 -21.22
C LEU A 810 -21.14 40.51 -20.70
N CYS A 811 -20.22 41.44 -20.42
CA CYS A 811 -20.57 42.80 -20.00
C CYS A 811 -21.45 43.53 -21.04
N ASP A 812 -21.13 43.39 -22.33
CA ASP A 812 -21.89 43.97 -23.44
C ASP A 812 -23.32 43.44 -23.55
N ARG A 813 -23.53 42.13 -23.31
CA ARG A 813 -24.85 41.49 -23.40
C ARG A 813 -25.69 41.77 -22.17
N LEU A 814 -25.09 41.81 -20.97
CA LEU A 814 -25.75 42.31 -19.76
C LEU A 814 -26.17 43.79 -19.93
N GLY A 815 -25.28 44.62 -20.48
CA GLY A 815 -25.55 46.02 -20.84
C GLY A 815 -26.69 46.23 -21.82
N LYS A 816 -27.06 45.21 -22.60
CA LYS A 816 -28.17 45.19 -23.57
C LYS A 816 -29.43 44.54 -22.98
N GLY A 817 -29.54 44.48 -21.66
CA GLY A 817 -30.70 43.94 -20.92
C GLY A 817 -30.73 42.42 -20.79
N GLY A 818 -29.59 41.74 -20.99
CA GLY A 818 -29.46 40.30 -20.76
C GLY A 818 -29.70 39.93 -19.29
N ARG A 819 -30.34 38.80 -19.04
CA ARG A 819 -30.59 38.24 -17.71
C ARG A 819 -29.92 36.87 -17.59
N LEU A 820 -29.58 36.48 -16.36
CA LEU A 820 -28.95 35.19 -16.07
C LEU A 820 -29.96 34.30 -15.32
N SER A 821 -30.02 33.03 -15.70
CA SER A 821 -30.92 32.02 -15.16
C SER A 821 -30.33 30.64 -15.37
N LEU A 822 -30.32 29.80 -14.33
CA LEU A 822 -29.87 28.40 -14.43
C LEU A 822 -31.00 27.44 -14.84
N ALA A 823 -32.25 27.89 -14.81
CA ALA A 823 -33.40 27.12 -15.27
C ALA A 823 -33.34 26.91 -16.79
N SER A 824 -33.41 25.65 -17.22
CA SER A 824 -33.44 25.30 -18.64
C SER A 824 -34.84 25.47 -19.22
N GLU A 825 -35.18 26.70 -19.66
CA GLU A 825 -36.43 26.99 -20.38
C GLU A 825 -36.54 26.22 -21.72
N ALA A 826 -35.46 25.55 -22.17
CA ALA A 826 -35.44 24.70 -23.36
C ALA A 826 -36.37 23.48 -23.30
N ASN A 827 -37.02 23.21 -22.16
CA ASN A 827 -38.03 22.16 -21.99
C ASN A 827 -39.48 22.66 -21.78
N VAL A 828 -39.74 23.96 -21.95
CA VAL A 828 -41.12 24.48 -22.00
C VAL A 828 -41.62 24.46 -23.45
N PRO A 829 -42.56 23.58 -23.84
CA PRO A 829 -43.13 23.62 -25.18
C PRO A 829 -44.01 24.86 -25.33
N THR A 830 -43.49 25.90 -25.98
CA THR A 830 -44.27 27.10 -26.34
C THR A 830 -45.48 26.69 -27.19
N PRO A 831 -46.72 27.00 -26.78
CA PRO A 831 -47.91 26.54 -27.49
C PRO A 831 -48.03 27.23 -28.84
N VAL A 832 -47.84 26.46 -29.92
CA VAL A 832 -48.11 26.94 -31.28
C VAL A 832 -49.62 27.03 -31.46
N MET A 833 -50.14 28.27 -31.49
CA MET A 833 -51.53 28.53 -31.85
C MET A 833 -51.82 28.05 -33.28
N MET A 834 -52.63 27.00 -33.43
CA MET A 834 -53.31 26.64 -34.67
C MET A 834 -54.83 26.81 -34.45
N PRO A 835 -55.58 27.49 -35.35
CA PRO A 835 -56.97 27.85 -35.06
C PRO A 835 -57.98 26.78 -35.51
N GLY A 836 -58.88 26.38 -34.59
CA GLY A 836 -60.21 25.82 -34.88
C GLY A 836 -60.28 24.32 -35.26
N GLY A 837 -61.19 23.55 -34.64
CA GLY A 837 -61.34 22.13 -34.96
C GLY A 837 -62.40 21.28 -34.22
N CYS A 838 -63.04 21.79 -33.16
CA CYS A 838 -64.12 21.15 -32.37
C CYS A 838 -63.81 19.85 -31.59
N GLU A 839 -64.31 19.86 -30.35
CA GLU A 839 -64.38 18.79 -29.34
C GLU A 839 -65.66 17.91 -29.51
N PRO A 840 -66.06 17.06 -28.54
CA PRO A 840 -65.36 15.96 -27.84
C PRO A 840 -66.18 14.64 -27.84
N ILE A 841 -65.72 13.62 -27.09
CA ILE A 841 -66.57 12.83 -26.16
C ILE A 841 -65.67 12.18 -25.07
N ALA A 842 -66.26 11.80 -23.93
CA ALA A 842 -65.60 11.78 -22.62
C ALA A 842 -64.96 10.44 -22.16
N GLU A 843 -64.28 10.52 -21.01
CA GLU A 843 -63.58 9.46 -20.28
C GLU A 843 -64.51 8.40 -19.64
N ALA A 844 -63.97 7.21 -19.38
CA ALA A 844 -64.36 6.35 -18.27
C ALA A 844 -63.20 5.42 -17.85
N VAL A 845 -63.09 5.14 -16.55
CA VAL A 845 -62.06 4.25 -15.95
C VAL A 845 -62.68 2.88 -15.66
N ALA A 846 -61.90 1.80 -15.79
CA ALA A 846 -62.24 0.47 -15.29
C ALA A 846 -60.97 -0.33 -14.91
N ASP A 847 -61.12 -1.23 -13.95
CA ASP A 847 -60.03 -1.91 -13.23
C ASP A 847 -59.87 -3.42 -13.56
N LEU A 848 -58.64 -3.91 -13.37
CA LEU A 848 -58.26 -5.26 -12.88
C LEU A 848 -58.57 -6.56 -13.70
N GLU A 849 -57.92 -7.63 -13.19
CA GLU A 849 -58.13 -9.08 -13.39
C GLU A 849 -57.58 -9.81 -14.65
N GLU A 850 -56.57 -10.66 -14.43
CA GLU A 850 -56.41 -11.98 -15.08
C GLU A 850 -57.42 -12.98 -14.47
N PRO A 851 -57.62 -14.26 -14.91
CA PRO A 851 -56.90 -15.07 -15.93
C PRO A 851 -57.95 -15.80 -16.85
N PRO A 852 -57.83 -17.08 -17.30
CA PRO A 852 -56.68 -17.98 -17.53
C PRO A 852 -56.63 -18.68 -18.93
N LEU A 853 -55.51 -19.36 -19.18
CA LEU A 853 -55.35 -20.64 -19.92
C LEU A 853 -56.33 -21.04 -21.05
N GLN A 854 -55.77 -21.37 -22.24
CA GLN A 854 -55.72 -22.77 -22.72
C GLN A 854 -54.83 -22.97 -23.98
N GLN A 855 -54.55 -24.25 -24.28
CA GLN A 855 -53.91 -24.74 -25.51
C GLN A 855 -54.95 -24.66 -26.70
N GLU A 856 -54.67 -24.94 -27.98
CA GLU A 856 -53.71 -25.87 -28.58
C GLU A 856 -53.53 -25.63 -30.11
N SER A 857 -52.63 -26.40 -30.74
CA SER A 857 -52.68 -26.84 -32.16
C SER A 857 -52.25 -25.88 -33.30
N ALA A 858 -50.97 -26.02 -33.66
CA ALA A 858 -50.48 -26.44 -34.99
C ALA A 858 -51.00 -25.87 -36.34
N ALA A 859 -50.02 -25.62 -37.23
CA ALA A 859 -50.06 -25.81 -38.70
C ALA A 859 -50.90 -24.81 -39.55
N LYS A 860 -50.56 -24.50 -40.82
CA LYS A 860 -49.39 -24.79 -41.68
C LYS A 860 -49.42 -23.83 -42.91
N PHE A 861 -48.24 -23.49 -43.45
CA PHE A 861 -47.96 -23.28 -44.88
C PHE A 861 -48.54 -22.02 -45.61
N ILE A 862 -47.99 -21.52 -46.74
CA ILE A 862 -46.59 -21.50 -47.29
C ILE A 862 -46.48 -20.59 -48.55
N LYS A 863 -45.27 -20.09 -48.87
CA LYS A 863 -44.83 -19.51 -50.20
C LYS A 863 -45.43 -18.12 -50.55
N LYS A 864 -44.84 -17.31 -51.46
CA LYS A 864 -43.80 -17.57 -52.49
C LYS A 864 -42.95 -16.31 -52.84
N LYS A 865 -41.63 -16.49 -52.95
CA LYS A 865 -40.57 -15.88 -53.84
C LYS A 865 -40.76 -14.46 -54.45
N GLN A 866 -39.77 -13.55 -54.50
CA GLN A 866 -38.41 -13.60 -55.15
C GLN A 866 -38.43 -13.91 -56.67
N PRO A 867 -37.59 -13.26 -57.53
CA PRO A 867 -36.10 -13.26 -57.50
C PRO A 867 -35.49 -11.87 -57.83
N SER A 868 -34.19 -11.61 -58.12
CA SER A 868 -32.94 -12.39 -58.35
C SER A 868 -31.72 -11.54 -57.84
N LYS A 869 -30.40 -11.78 -58.02
CA LYS A 869 -29.43 -12.76 -58.61
C LYS A 869 -28.13 -12.58 -57.76
N LYS A 870 -27.19 -13.50 -57.46
CA LYS A 870 -26.68 -14.79 -57.96
C LYS A 870 -25.60 -14.75 -59.09
N VAL A 871 -24.46 -15.48 -59.04
CA VAL A 871 -23.72 -16.25 -57.98
C VAL A 871 -22.44 -16.94 -58.55
N LYS A 872 -21.47 -17.39 -57.72
CA LYS A 872 -20.53 -18.58 -57.83
C LYS A 872 -19.06 -18.29 -57.39
N SER A 873 -18.27 -19.21 -56.79
CA SER A 873 -18.59 -20.48 -56.08
C SER A 873 -17.37 -21.24 -55.47
N LYS A 874 -17.65 -22.01 -54.39
CA LYS A 874 -17.06 -23.33 -54.01
C LYS A 874 -15.61 -23.37 -53.47
N THR A 875 -15.20 -24.37 -52.67
CA THR A 875 -15.82 -25.69 -52.32
C THR A 875 -15.46 -26.16 -50.90
N ASP A 876 -16.42 -26.77 -50.19
CA ASP A 876 -16.40 -28.06 -49.42
C ASP A 876 -15.19 -28.39 -48.48
N LYS A 877 -15.29 -29.04 -47.29
CA LYS A 877 -16.29 -29.87 -46.56
C LYS A 877 -15.71 -30.15 -45.11
N GLU A 878 -16.31 -30.78 -44.07
CA GLU A 878 -17.67 -31.28 -43.70
C GLU A 878 -17.78 -31.61 -42.18
N SER A 879 -18.87 -31.23 -41.49
CA SER A 879 -19.40 -31.83 -40.22
C SER A 879 -18.59 -31.64 -38.89
N LYS A 880 -19.18 -31.66 -37.66
CA LYS A 880 -20.59 -31.82 -37.23
C LYS A 880 -20.89 -31.25 -35.81
N ASP A 881 -22.19 -31.07 -35.52
CA ASP A 881 -22.90 -31.03 -34.21
C ASP A 881 -22.75 -29.82 -33.23
N LYS A 882 -23.81 -28.98 -33.23
CA LYS A 882 -24.60 -28.45 -32.08
C LYS A 882 -24.17 -27.25 -31.19
N LYS A 883 -24.81 -26.12 -31.51
CA LYS A 883 -25.81 -25.39 -30.68
C LYS A 883 -25.37 -24.31 -29.64
N VAL A 884 -25.10 -23.12 -30.18
CA VAL A 884 -25.42 -21.72 -29.78
C VAL A 884 -26.73 -21.57 -28.95
N SER A 885 -26.98 -20.62 -28.02
CA SER A 885 -26.44 -19.27 -27.64
C SER A 885 -26.88 -18.81 -26.23
N ALA A 886 -26.18 -17.80 -25.66
CA ALA A 886 -26.71 -16.68 -24.84
C ALA A 886 -27.38 -16.98 -23.47
N GLU A 887 -27.47 -16.07 -22.49
CA GLU A 887 -26.80 -14.78 -22.22
C GLU A 887 -26.88 -14.50 -20.70
N GLY A 888 -26.14 -13.51 -20.19
CA GLY A 888 -26.31 -13.01 -18.81
C GLY A 888 -25.00 -12.66 -18.12
N ALA A 889 -24.79 -11.37 -17.84
CA ALA A 889 -23.69 -10.87 -17.03
C ALA A 889 -24.23 -9.88 -15.99
N VAL A 890 -23.83 -10.05 -14.73
CA VAL A 890 -23.90 -9.02 -13.68
C VAL A 890 -22.61 -9.08 -12.89
N LYS A 891 -22.01 -7.92 -12.66
CA LYS A 891 -20.96 -7.65 -11.67
C LYS A 891 -21.42 -6.46 -10.85
N GLU A 892 -21.17 -6.48 -9.55
CA GLU A 892 -20.63 -5.38 -8.74
C GLU A 892 -20.41 -5.94 -7.32
N THR A 893 -19.15 -6.04 -6.88
CA THR A 893 -18.46 -5.17 -5.88
C THR A 893 -19.01 -5.31 -4.46
N VAL A 894 -18.17 -5.44 -3.43
CA VAL A 894 -17.33 -4.37 -2.86
C VAL A 894 -16.04 -4.93 -2.21
N GLU A 895 -14.94 -4.14 -2.29
CA GLU A 895 -13.75 -3.93 -1.39
C GLU A 895 -13.26 -5.03 -0.41
N GLU A 896 -11.99 -5.12 0.02
CA GLU A 896 -10.73 -4.39 -0.22
C GLU A 896 -9.56 -5.35 0.16
N THR A 897 -8.46 -5.50 -0.57
CA THR A 897 -7.23 -4.67 -0.53
C THR A 897 -6.16 -5.40 -1.39
N ALA A 898 -5.19 -4.69 -1.98
CA ALA A 898 -4.03 -5.34 -2.63
C ALA A 898 -2.80 -4.40 -2.76
N GLU A 899 -1.67 -4.79 -2.16
CA GLU A 899 -0.34 -4.29 -2.53
C GLU A 899 0.33 -5.27 -3.52
N GLU A 900 0.91 -4.78 -4.61
CA GLU A 900 1.70 -5.60 -5.55
C GLU A 900 3.20 -5.57 -5.24
N PRO A 901 3.86 -6.74 -5.06
CA PRO A 901 5.31 -6.87 -5.15
C PRO A 901 5.75 -7.30 -6.57
N VAL A 902 6.65 -6.51 -7.17
CA VAL A 902 7.21 -6.71 -8.52
C VAL A 902 7.93 -8.06 -8.69
N LYS A 903 7.77 -8.73 -9.84
CA LYS A 903 8.69 -9.78 -10.32
C LYS A 903 9.06 -9.65 -11.80
N GLU A 904 10.35 -9.81 -12.08
CA GLU A 904 10.93 -9.85 -13.42
C GLU A 904 10.58 -11.14 -14.17
N VAL A 905 10.50 -11.06 -15.52
CA VAL A 905 10.59 -12.25 -16.39
C VAL A 905 11.59 -11.99 -17.51
N LYS A 906 12.74 -12.68 -17.46
CA LYS A 906 13.59 -12.88 -18.65
C LYS A 906 13.00 -13.97 -19.54
N ARG A 907 13.07 -13.77 -20.86
CA ARG A 907 13.03 -14.86 -21.85
C ARG A 907 14.12 -14.67 -22.89
N GLU A 908 15.01 -15.64 -22.99
CA GLU A 908 15.85 -15.85 -24.16
C GLU A 908 15.16 -16.83 -25.11
N LYS A 909 15.35 -16.67 -26.43
CA LYS A 909 15.60 -17.84 -27.29
C LYS A 909 16.35 -17.51 -28.59
N LYS A 910 17.43 -18.26 -28.77
CA LYS A 910 18.26 -18.46 -29.97
C LYS A 910 17.65 -19.63 -30.81
N GLU A 911 17.96 -19.91 -32.08
CA GLU A 911 18.83 -19.29 -33.11
C GLU A 911 18.52 -19.87 -34.52
N SER A 912 19.16 -19.29 -35.56
CA SER A 912 19.55 -19.92 -36.86
C SER A 912 18.47 -20.03 -37.96
N SER A 913 18.75 -19.85 -39.27
CA SER A 913 19.91 -19.27 -40.01
C SER A 913 19.44 -18.92 -41.46
N LYS A 914 20.21 -18.60 -42.54
CA LYS A 914 21.64 -18.75 -42.92
C LYS A 914 21.96 -17.84 -44.15
N GLU A 915 23.09 -18.09 -44.85
CA GLU A 915 23.51 -17.54 -46.18
C GLU A 915 23.98 -16.07 -46.25
N LYS A 916 24.88 -15.65 -47.17
CA LYS A 916 26.16 -16.23 -47.65
C LYS A 916 27.02 -15.13 -48.32
N LYS A 917 28.36 -15.29 -48.36
CA LYS A 917 29.32 -14.31 -48.97
C LYS A 917 29.42 -14.41 -50.51
N LYS A 918 29.76 -13.28 -51.18
CA LYS A 918 30.85 -13.21 -52.17
C LYS A 918 31.32 -11.78 -52.48
N GLU A 919 32.47 -11.65 -53.14
CA GLU A 919 33.19 -10.39 -53.45
C GLU A 919 33.15 -10.04 -54.96
N SER A 920 33.48 -8.79 -55.32
CA SER A 920 34.46 -8.49 -56.40
C SER A 920 34.76 -6.97 -56.51
N THR A 921 35.90 -6.64 -57.11
CA THR A 921 36.51 -5.28 -57.19
C THR A 921 36.52 -4.72 -58.62
N LYS A 922 36.40 -3.38 -58.76
CA LYS A 922 37.23 -2.57 -59.69
C LYS A 922 37.06 -1.05 -59.55
N GLU A 923 38.21 -0.37 -59.66
CA GLU A 923 38.44 1.06 -59.93
C GLU A 923 38.17 1.41 -61.43
N PRO A 924 38.11 2.70 -61.92
CA PRO A 924 39.18 3.71 -61.69
C PRO A 924 38.91 5.26 -61.81
N LYS A 925 39.87 6.03 -61.25
CA LYS A 925 40.49 7.31 -61.73
C LYS A 925 39.80 8.71 -61.64
N GLU A 926 40.70 9.70 -61.61
CA GLU A 926 40.53 11.18 -61.46
C GLU A 926 39.95 11.89 -62.70
N PRO A 927 39.62 13.21 -62.60
CA PRO A 927 40.58 14.24 -63.05
C PRO A 927 40.74 15.47 -62.10
N LYS A 928 41.60 16.43 -62.48
CA LYS A 928 41.95 17.67 -61.72
C LYS A 928 41.88 18.95 -62.57
N ASP A 929 41.74 20.10 -61.90
CA ASP A 929 42.31 21.43 -62.23
C ASP A 929 41.94 22.12 -63.58
N PRO A 930 42.37 23.37 -63.91
CA PRO A 930 42.99 24.45 -63.10
C PRO A 930 42.44 25.90 -63.27
N GLY A 931 42.63 26.77 -62.26
CA GLY A 931 42.95 28.22 -62.43
C GLY A 931 41.81 29.25 -62.63
N LYS A 932 42.05 30.59 -62.65
CA LYS A 932 43.24 31.41 -62.29
C LYS A 932 42.96 32.95 -62.35
N GLU A 933 42.93 33.69 -61.23
CA GLU A 933 43.01 35.19 -61.15
C GLU A 933 43.10 35.69 -59.67
N SER A 934 43.41 36.96 -59.32
CA SER A 934 44.72 37.66 -59.52
C SER A 934 44.99 38.77 -58.46
N LYS A 935 46.27 39.17 -58.30
CA LYS A 935 46.82 40.47 -57.79
C LYS A 935 46.54 41.00 -56.35
N LYS A 936 47.66 41.35 -55.66
CA LYS A 936 47.93 42.60 -54.88
C LYS A 936 47.12 42.85 -53.56
N GLU A 937 47.61 43.59 -52.56
CA GLU A 937 48.97 44.13 -52.25
C GLU A 937 49.19 44.28 -50.73
N SER A 938 50.41 44.64 -50.31
CA SER A 938 50.83 44.83 -48.91
C SER A 938 51.15 46.31 -48.60
N LEU A 939 51.05 46.71 -47.31
CA LEU A 939 51.63 47.89 -46.62
C LEU A 939 50.97 47.94 -45.19
N LYS A 940 51.59 48.21 -44.02
CA LYS A 940 52.80 48.96 -43.57
C LYS A 940 52.74 50.47 -43.89
N GLU A 941 53.11 51.43 -43.05
CA GLU A 941 53.78 51.44 -41.74
C GLU A 941 53.65 52.88 -41.14
N SER A 942 53.66 53.07 -39.81
CA SER A 942 54.00 54.39 -39.22
C SER A 942 54.40 54.37 -37.73
N LYS A 943 55.31 55.29 -37.39
CA LYS A 943 55.80 55.74 -36.07
C LYS A 943 55.29 57.21 -35.87
N GLU A 944 55.49 57.99 -34.79
CA GLU A 944 56.45 57.98 -33.66
C GLU A 944 56.02 58.98 -32.53
N LYS A 945 56.51 58.80 -31.28
CA LYS A 945 56.82 59.83 -30.22
C LYS A 945 55.70 60.78 -29.67
N LYS A 946 55.84 61.49 -28.53
CA LYS A 946 56.58 61.34 -27.22
C LYS A 946 56.41 62.61 -26.35
N GLU A 947 56.23 62.49 -25.02
CA GLU A 947 56.67 63.36 -23.88
C GLU A 947 55.93 62.93 -22.58
N SER A 948 56.26 63.17 -21.30
CA SER A 948 57.42 63.51 -20.41
C SER A 948 56.78 64.04 -19.07
N SER A 949 57.31 64.02 -17.83
CA SER A 949 58.49 63.43 -17.14
C SER A 949 58.46 63.79 -15.62
N LYS A 950 59.22 63.08 -14.74
CA LYS A 950 59.69 63.50 -13.37
C LYS A 950 58.59 63.64 -12.24
N GLU A 951 58.85 63.65 -10.92
CA GLU A 951 60.07 63.39 -10.08
C GLU A 951 59.76 62.86 -8.63
N SER A 952 60.82 62.67 -7.84
CA SER A 952 61.06 62.08 -6.49
C SER A 952 60.28 62.52 -5.22
N GLY A 953 60.35 61.68 -4.17
CA GLY A 953 60.26 62.03 -2.72
C GLY A 953 59.09 61.35 -1.97
N LYS A 954 59.15 60.73 -0.76
CA LYS A 954 60.06 60.61 0.43
C LYS A 954 59.52 61.36 1.68
N GLU A 955 59.11 60.58 2.69
CA GLU A 955 58.81 61.00 4.10
C GLU A 955 57.67 62.03 4.28
N SER A 956 57.11 62.29 5.47
CA SER A 956 56.83 61.44 6.67
C SER A 956 55.88 62.22 7.61
N ASN A 957 55.25 61.54 8.58
CA ASN A 957 54.75 62.14 9.84
C ASN A 957 53.60 63.19 9.72
N LYS A 958 52.86 63.59 10.78
CA LYS A 958 52.51 63.01 12.11
C LYS A 958 51.46 63.93 12.77
N GLU A 959 50.99 63.53 13.95
CA GLU A 959 50.23 64.30 14.96
C GLU A 959 48.70 64.25 14.82
N SER A 960 47.93 64.11 15.91
CA SER A 960 48.19 63.59 17.27
C SER A 960 46.83 63.23 17.94
N SER A 961 46.69 62.55 19.09
CA SER A 961 47.64 62.18 20.15
C SER A 961 47.13 60.99 21.02
N LYS A 962 48.07 60.20 21.60
CA LYS A 962 47.98 59.51 22.92
C LYS A 962 46.96 58.35 23.12
N GLU A 963 47.17 57.36 24.01
CA GLU A 963 48.28 57.07 24.96
C GLU A 963 48.44 55.55 25.27
N THR A 964 49.68 55.05 25.48
CA THR A 964 50.14 53.89 26.33
C THR A 964 49.48 52.47 26.27
N SER A 965 50.16 51.33 26.49
CA SER A 965 51.60 50.97 26.58
C SER A 965 51.88 49.44 26.68
N LYS A 966 52.97 48.97 26.03
CA LYS A 966 53.88 47.83 26.35
C LYS A 966 53.37 46.38 26.64
N GLU A 967 53.94 45.44 25.86
CA GLU A 967 54.56 44.13 26.26
C GLU A 967 53.74 43.00 26.95
N SER A 968 53.90 41.69 26.64
CA SER A 968 54.75 40.98 25.65
C SER A 968 54.38 39.48 25.47
N LEU A 969 55.03 38.81 24.50
CA LEU A 969 55.28 37.34 24.35
C LEU A 969 54.17 36.35 23.88
N LYS A 970 54.34 35.91 22.62
CA LYS A 970 54.33 34.54 22.02
C LYS A 970 53.22 33.48 22.30
N GLU A 971 52.99 32.69 21.24
CA GLU A 971 52.02 31.60 21.08
C GLU A 971 52.23 30.38 22.01
N PRO A 972 51.12 29.76 22.46
CA PRO A 972 50.80 28.36 22.09
C PRO A 972 49.39 28.26 21.46
N GLY A 973 48.86 27.10 21.04
CA GLY A 973 49.35 25.72 21.10
C GLY A 973 48.22 24.73 21.42
N LYS A 974 48.31 23.50 20.89
CA LYS A 974 47.41 22.37 21.21
C LYS A 974 47.53 21.90 22.66
N GLU A 975 46.51 21.17 23.15
CA GLU A 975 46.59 20.06 24.14
C GLU A 975 47.49 20.25 25.41
N LYS A 976 47.02 20.09 26.67
CA LYS A 976 46.44 18.83 27.20
C LYS A 976 45.97 18.94 28.67
N VAL A 977 44.80 18.35 28.94
CA VAL A 977 44.48 17.42 30.06
C VAL A 977 45.16 17.59 31.43
N SER A 978 44.37 17.89 32.48
CA SER A 978 44.08 16.98 33.63
C SER A 978 43.08 17.66 34.62
N ARG A 979 42.41 17.01 35.60
CA ARG A 979 42.67 15.72 36.27
C ARG A 979 41.39 15.15 36.95
N LYS A 980 41.07 13.86 36.68
CA LYS A 980 40.30 12.87 37.50
C LYS A 980 39.01 13.28 38.26
N SER A 981 37.89 12.64 37.91
CA SER A 981 37.10 11.84 38.87
C SER A 981 36.25 10.73 38.23
N SER A 982 36.14 9.63 38.97
CA SER A 982 35.27 8.44 38.91
C SER A 982 33.76 8.69 38.67
N VAL A 983 32.86 7.74 38.34
CA VAL A 983 32.83 6.37 37.73
C VAL A 983 31.43 5.76 38.01
N LYS A 984 30.78 5.15 37.00
CA LYS A 984 29.65 4.17 37.08
C LYS A 984 28.25 4.58 37.63
N VAL A 985 27.29 3.67 37.33
CA VAL A 985 25.88 3.52 37.80
C VAL A 985 24.91 4.55 37.16
N LYS A 986 23.92 4.20 36.33
CA LYS A 986 23.01 3.04 36.16
C LYS A 986 21.77 3.07 37.05
N GLU A 987 20.83 3.97 36.77
CA GLU A 987 19.48 3.92 37.34
C GLU A 987 18.59 2.93 36.59
N LYS A 988 17.98 2.00 37.33
CA LYS A 988 16.74 1.34 36.92
C LYS A 988 15.59 2.23 37.38
N LYS A 989 14.58 2.46 36.52
CA LYS A 989 13.22 2.74 37.01
C LYS A 989 12.52 1.40 37.20
N LYS A 990 11.84 1.20 38.33
CA LYS A 990 11.15 -0.04 38.72
C LYS A 990 9.69 0.29 39.04
N GLU A 991 8.76 -0.63 38.81
CA GLU A 991 7.36 -0.48 39.22
C GLU A 991 7.21 -0.39 40.76
N PRO A 992 6.15 0.30 41.23
CA PRO A 992 5.58 0.12 42.55
C PRO A 992 4.41 -0.88 42.51
N ASP A 993 4.64 -2.12 42.94
CA ASP A 993 3.56 -2.98 43.42
C ASP A 993 3.19 -2.60 44.86
N ALA A 994 1.90 -2.59 45.17
CA ALA A 994 1.35 -2.50 46.53
C ALA A 994 0.30 -3.59 46.70
N ALA A 995 0.36 -4.35 47.80
CA ALA A 995 -0.22 -5.69 47.86
C ALA A 995 -1.45 -5.82 48.75
N ALA A 996 -2.32 -6.77 48.36
CA ALA A 996 -3.19 -7.63 49.18
C ALA A 996 -4.20 -7.01 50.17
N GLY A 997 -5.45 -7.48 50.09
CA GLY A 997 -6.51 -7.23 51.07
C GLY A 997 -7.82 -7.91 50.68
N GLU A 998 -8.26 -8.86 51.50
CA GLU A 998 -9.39 -9.79 51.34
C GLU A 998 -10.74 -9.17 50.93
N GLY A 999 -11.57 -9.94 50.21
CA GLY A 999 -12.92 -9.57 49.77
C GLY A 999 -13.57 -10.61 48.87
#